data_AF-A0A1H4UUC9-F1
#
_entry.id   AF-A0A1H4UUC9-F1
#
_cell.length_a   1.000
_cell.length_b   1.000
_cell.length_c   1.000
_cell.angle_alpha   90.00
_cell.angle_beta   90.00
_cell.angle_gamma   90.00
#
_symmetry.space_group_name_H-M   'P 1'
#
loop_
_entity.id
_entity.type
_entity.pdbx_description
1 polymer ?
#
loop_
_entity_poly.entity_id
_entity_poly.type
_entity_poly.pdbx_seq_one_letter_code
_entity_poly.pdbx_strand_id
1 'polypeptide(L)'
;MLPSKLWRATTTTLAAVLALSAAAVPPAGAAPPPDLAGAHWIWYPEGDARVAAPAATRYFRTTFTVPAGAVTDARLVLTGDDTADVWLNGSPLASSARTADSWRTALPVDLRPALTPGGNTLAVAVRNAGGPAGLLGRLRVVTAAGTTDLTTGSAWKSATTAPAGWEQPGFADGSWAAAADLGAYGTAPWGTGVTTPGPADASPLAVASATVGNRVNPIGVDQPRFGWKLASPAAGQRQSAYQVVVSAGGKDVWDSGRVASAQQADVAYGGPALASLTDYTWRVRVWDGLGRTSGWSAVQRFETALRAPATEWTGAFLGRATAGPDLAGASWIWYPEGDPVAGVPPSTRFFRKTFALTAAPAKATIVVTGDDTATLWVNGTRVSDSPRVPDSWQTAAVAEVGSLLTAGTNTIAISTENTTQSPAGTIAKLTVQGGPTVVTDGTWKASRSGPDGWQQGTFDDGSWPAARALTAYGSGPWGANVAVSAPAPLLRKSFTVTKPVASARLLTTALGLQETHLNGVKVGAQVLAPGWTDYAKRVQYRVSDVTGQLRTGENVLGALVGNGWYSGSVGIAGSRKYGTEPWYSAQLRLTFTDGTSTTIATDGTWKTADGPIRADDLYQGETYDARLATGWDRPGFDDRGWAAPRVRGDAKPNLVSQVDNGVTVQQEFKPVAWTQPKPGVWVADLGQNFGGWNRLTVAGPAGTTVTMRHAEVLNPDGTIYTTNLRAAQATDRFTLAGTGGPETYEPRFTVHGYRYVELTGLPSAPTAATLTGRAMWTSGAQTGTFTTSDALVNQLQHNILWGERSNMLSVPSDCPQRDERLGWTGDIAIFAGTSTFNLDVANFLGKFSDDLVDAQHDDGSFTDVAPGVLGGSGTAGWGDAGVIVPYTLWQRYGDTGVIQEHFAAMVRWVEYLRSTSGADLIRDHQTYGDWLNVNDNTAQDLISTAFFAWSSRLVSRMAAATGHGAEAARYGTLADQVAAAFTRRFVAADGTIGSNSQTGYVLALAFGLLPPSLAQPAADKLAARVDAAGGHLSVGFLGVENLLPVLAAHGHADIAYRVLLQPGFPGWGYMIGRGATTIWERWDGIRPDGSFNDPGMNSFNHYGLGSVGDFLYRSVGGLAPAAPGYAALRIAPVPGGGLTSARSAYETPYGNAVSDWSIAAGKLTLRVTVPAGSSATVVVPTSRPSGVTAPAEAVPSAPGTYYLPAGSYVFTAPA
;
A
#
# COMPACT_ATOMS: atom_id res chain seq x y z
N MET A 1 12.03 -59.84 6.49
CA MET A 1 11.88 -60.59 5.23
C MET A 1 11.56 -59.59 4.13
N LEU A 2 12.41 -59.55 3.10
CA LEU A 2 12.53 -58.58 1.98
C LEU A 2 11.48 -58.83 0.86
N PRO A 3 11.40 -58.05 -0.25
CA PRO A 3 11.50 -56.58 -0.46
C PRO A 3 10.68 -56.01 -1.67
N SER A 4 10.63 -54.68 -1.81
CA SER A 4 10.70 -53.97 -3.13
C SER A 4 11.07 -52.48 -2.92
N LYS A 5 12.36 -52.12 -2.87
CA LYS A 5 13.26 -51.66 -3.95
C LYS A 5 12.88 -50.31 -4.62
N LEU A 6 13.71 -49.30 -4.29
CA LEU A 6 14.30 -48.22 -5.11
C LEU A 6 13.30 -47.27 -5.82
N TRP A 7 13.43 -45.94 -5.71
CA TRP A 7 14.47 -45.15 -6.36
C TRP A 7 14.87 -43.89 -5.55
N ARG A 8 16.18 -43.72 -5.33
CA ARG A 8 16.89 -42.43 -5.26
C ARG A 8 17.68 -42.32 -6.55
N ALA A 9 17.51 -41.25 -7.32
CA ALA A 9 18.58 -40.64 -8.14
C ALA A 9 18.08 -39.36 -8.82
N THR A 10 18.91 -38.32 -8.69
CA THR A 10 19.19 -37.25 -9.68
C THR A 10 18.09 -36.24 -10.02
N THR A 11 18.05 -35.18 -9.22
CA THR A 11 17.72 -33.81 -9.63
C THR A 11 18.79 -33.30 -10.60
N THR A 12 18.55 -33.41 -11.90
CA THR A 12 19.25 -32.61 -12.92
C THR A 12 18.38 -32.52 -14.16
N THR A 13 18.14 -31.29 -14.63
CA THR A 13 17.68 -30.91 -15.98
C THR A 13 16.35 -31.46 -16.50
N LEU A 14 15.30 -30.63 -16.40
CA LEU A 14 14.37 -30.41 -17.51
C LEU A 14 13.73 -29.01 -17.41
N ALA A 15 14.60 -28.00 -17.44
CA ALA A 15 14.24 -26.67 -17.94
C ALA A 15 14.34 -26.73 -19.47
N ALA A 16 13.26 -27.16 -20.11
CA ALA A 16 13.08 -27.07 -21.55
C ALA A 16 11.59 -26.81 -21.84
N VAL A 17 11.08 -25.69 -21.33
CA VAL A 17 9.95 -25.04 -22.00
C VAL A 17 10.57 -24.40 -23.23
N LEU A 18 10.22 -24.94 -24.39
CA LEU A 18 10.55 -24.36 -25.69
C LEU A 18 10.09 -22.90 -25.70
N ALA A 19 11.04 -21.99 -25.49
CA ALA A 19 10.98 -20.66 -26.05
C ALA A 19 10.93 -20.86 -27.57
N LEU A 20 9.73 -20.80 -28.13
CA LEU A 20 9.59 -20.46 -29.54
C LEU A 20 10.10 -19.02 -29.68
N SER A 21 11.41 -18.89 -29.87
CA SER A 21 12.00 -17.72 -30.49
C SER A 21 11.42 -17.65 -31.89
N ALA A 22 10.28 -16.98 -32.05
CA ALA A 22 9.94 -16.39 -33.32
C ALA A 22 11.07 -15.40 -33.61
N ALA A 23 11.98 -15.80 -34.50
CA ALA A 23 12.89 -14.86 -35.10
C ALA A 23 12.05 -13.67 -35.57
N ALA A 24 12.42 -12.46 -35.14
CA ALA A 24 11.79 -11.24 -35.61
C ALA A 24 11.99 -11.17 -37.12
N VAL A 25 10.99 -11.66 -37.87
CA VAL A 25 10.83 -11.32 -39.27
C VAL A 25 10.63 -9.80 -39.27
N PRO A 26 11.47 -9.02 -39.96
CA PRO A 26 11.23 -7.59 -40.08
C PRO A 26 9.83 -7.45 -40.69
N PRO A 27 8.93 -6.59 -40.17
CA PRO A 27 7.64 -6.44 -40.80
C PRO A 27 7.89 -6.03 -42.26
N ALA A 28 7.47 -6.90 -43.18
CA ALA A 28 7.34 -6.55 -44.58
C ALA A 28 6.55 -5.23 -44.64
N GLY A 29 7.06 -4.28 -45.43
CA GLY A 29 6.51 -2.93 -45.54
C GLY A 29 4.99 -2.98 -45.60
N ALA A 30 4.33 -2.38 -44.61
CA ALA A 30 2.91 -2.50 -44.44
C ALA A 30 2.21 -1.98 -45.71
N ALA A 31 1.30 -2.78 -46.29
CA ALA A 31 0.57 -2.40 -47.51
C ALA A 31 -0.06 -1.01 -47.33
N PRO A 32 -0.12 -0.17 -48.38
CA PRO A 32 -0.77 1.14 -48.27
C PRO A 32 -2.24 0.98 -47.86
N PRO A 33 -2.83 1.96 -47.14
CA PRO A 33 -4.26 1.94 -46.84
C PRO A 33 -5.09 1.71 -48.11
N PRO A 34 -6.24 1.01 -48.02
CA PRO A 34 -7.14 0.87 -49.18
C PRO A 34 -7.56 2.27 -49.67
N ASP A 35 -7.57 2.47 -50.99
CA ASP A 35 -8.15 3.69 -51.57
C ASP A 35 -9.68 3.71 -51.41
N LEU A 36 -10.32 4.84 -51.72
CA LEU A 36 -11.77 4.97 -51.66
C LEU A 36 -12.47 4.54 -52.98
N ALA A 37 -11.76 3.85 -53.87
CA ALA A 37 -12.34 3.40 -55.13
C ALA A 37 -13.46 2.38 -54.89
N GLY A 38 -14.60 2.58 -55.55
CA GLY A 38 -15.79 1.73 -55.38
C GLY A 38 -16.60 2.00 -54.11
N ALA A 39 -16.19 2.96 -53.27
CA ALA A 39 -17.00 3.41 -52.14
C ALA A 39 -18.04 4.44 -52.57
N HIS A 40 -19.21 4.41 -51.93
CA HIS A 40 -20.30 5.34 -52.15
C HIS A 40 -20.50 6.24 -50.95
N TRP A 41 -20.84 7.50 -51.19
CA TRP A 41 -21.33 8.39 -50.14
C TRP A 41 -22.69 7.90 -49.68
N ILE A 42 -22.86 7.67 -48.39
CA ILE A 42 -24.12 7.21 -47.81
C ILE A 42 -24.59 8.14 -46.70
N TRP A 43 -25.91 8.26 -46.53
CA TRP A 43 -26.49 9.02 -45.43
C TRP A 43 -27.76 8.38 -44.88
N TYR A 44 -28.28 8.91 -43.77
CA TYR A 44 -29.63 8.56 -43.32
C TYR A 44 -30.65 9.08 -44.34
N PRO A 45 -31.71 8.33 -44.69
CA PRO A 45 -32.71 8.76 -45.66
C PRO A 45 -33.57 9.93 -45.13
N GLU A 46 -33.06 11.15 -45.25
CA GLU A 46 -33.75 12.41 -44.93
C GLU A 46 -33.47 13.48 -46.00
N GLY A 47 -34.51 13.91 -46.73
CA GLY A 47 -34.36 14.92 -47.78
C GLY A 47 -33.31 14.57 -48.83
N ASP A 48 -32.71 15.60 -49.45
CA ASP A 48 -31.53 15.45 -50.31
C ASP A 48 -30.28 15.94 -49.56
N ALA A 49 -29.60 15.01 -48.90
CA ALA A 49 -28.40 15.26 -48.12
C ALA A 49 -27.21 15.78 -48.96
N ARG A 50 -27.28 15.74 -50.30
CA ARG A 50 -26.28 16.36 -51.18
C ARG A 50 -26.41 17.89 -51.24
N VAL A 51 -27.57 18.42 -50.88
CA VAL A 51 -27.85 19.86 -50.87
C VAL A 51 -27.80 20.38 -49.44
N ALA A 52 -28.59 19.78 -48.56
CA ALA A 52 -28.67 20.18 -47.17
C ALA A 52 -29.27 19.05 -46.32
N ALA A 53 -28.57 18.71 -45.24
CA ALA A 53 -29.06 17.87 -44.15
C ALA A 53 -29.10 18.68 -42.84
N PRO A 54 -29.95 18.30 -41.87
CA PRO A 54 -29.98 18.95 -40.57
C PRO A 54 -28.63 18.86 -39.85
N ALA A 55 -28.30 19.91 -39.08
CA ALA A 55 -27.14 19.92 -38.20
C ALA A 55 -27.35 18.94 -37.03
N ALA A 56 -26.86 17.71 -37.17
CA ALA A 56 -27.05 16.63 -36.22
C ALA A 56 -26.10 15.45 -36.48
N THR A 57 -26.04 14.52 -35.53
CA THR A 57 -25.34 13.24 -35.67
C THR A 57 -26.25 12.18 -36.30
N ARG A 58 -25.71 11.39 -37.22
CA ARG A 58 -26.32 10.16 -37.74
C ARG A 58 -25.43 8.98 -37.43
N TYR A 59 -26.05 7.83 -37.22
CA TYR A 59 -25.38 6.61 -36.80
C TYR A 59 -25.48 5.59 -37.93
N PHE A 60 -24.37 4.90 -38.19
CA PHE A 60 -24.24 3.93 -39.25
C PHE A 60 -23.64 2.64 -38.70
N ARG A 61 -24.10 1.50 -39.17
CA ARG A 61 -23.47 0.23 -38.85
C ARG A 61 -23.52 -0.79 -39.97
N THR A 62 -22.59 -1.71 -39.92
CA THR A 62 -22.52 -2.88 -40.79
C THR A 62 -21.84 -4.03 -40.05
N THR A 63 -22.03 -5.24 -40.55
CA THR A 63 -21.33 -6.44 -40.04
C THR A 63 -20.50 -7.06 -41.14
N PHE A 64 -19.39 -7.68 -40.75
CA PHE A 64 -18.51 -8.39 -41.67
C PHE A 64 -17.85 -9.58 -40.97
N THR A 65 -17.38 -10.55 -41.75
CA THR A 65 -16.69 -11.73 -41.21
C THR A 65 -15.20 -11.65 -41.57
N VAL A 66 -14.35 -11.97 -40.60
CA VAL A 66 -12.90 -12.13 -40.79
C VAL A 66 -12.61 -13.61 -41.09
N PRO A 67 -11.94 -13.94 -42.21
CA PRO A 67 -11.59 -15.32 -42.55
C PRO A 67 -10.66 -15.92 -41.48
N ALA A 68 -10.65 -17.25 -41.39
CA ALA A 68 -9.79 -17.94 -40.42
C ALA A 68 -8.30 -17.71 -40.71
N GLY A 69 -7.46 -17.69 -39.67
CA GLY A 69 -6.01 -17.59 -39.79
C GLY A 69 -5.44 -16.25 -39.32
N ALA A 70 -4.11 -16.15 -39.32
CA ALA A 70 -3.41 -14.97 -38.83
C ALA A 70 -3.72 -13.74 -39.71
N VAL A 71 -4.10 -12.63 -39.08
CA VAL A 71 -4.37 -11.34 -39.72
C VAL A 71 -3.05 -10.65 -40.04
N THR A 72 -2.76 -10.42 -41.32
CA THR A 72 -1.55 -9.75 -41.78
C THR A 72 -1.74 -8.26 -42.01
N ASP A 73 -2.97 -7.81 -42.32
CA ASP A 73 -3.35 -6.40 -42.45
C ASP A 73 -4.84 -6.23 -42.13
N ALA A 74 -5.24 -5.17 -41.43
CA ALA A 74 -6.65 -4.86 -41.20
C ALA A 74 -6.84 -3.35 -41.06
N ARG A 75 -7.34 -2.70 -42.10
CA ARG A 75 -7.44 -1.25 -42.21
C ARG A 75 -8.80 -0.80 -42.67
N LEU A 76 -9.18 0.38 -42.23
CA LEU A 76 -10.35 1.10 -42.67
C LEU A 76 -9.92 2.51 -43.04
N VAL A 77 -10.38 3.01 -44.19
CA VAL A 77 -10.24 4.42 -44.56
C VAL A 77 -11.65 4.95 -44.71
N LEU A 78 -12.03 5.96 -43.92
CA LEU A 78 -13.35 6.57 -44.03
C LEU A 78 -13.32 8.06 -43.76
N THR A 79 -14.34 8.76 -44.23
CA THR A 79 -14.55 10.16 -43.94
C THR A 79 -16.04 10.44 -43.80
N GLY A 80 -16.38 11.46 -43.02
CA GLY A 80 -17.76 11.90 -42.83
C GLY A 80 -17.83 13.41 -42.95
N ASP A 81 -18.92 13.91 -43.53
CA ASP A 81 -19.21 15.34 -43.68
C ASP A 81 -20.17 15.81 -42.58
N ASP A 82 -19.72 16.52 -41.54
CA ASP A 82 -18.38 17.12 -41.38
C ASP A 82 -17.36 16.26 -40.64
N THR A 83 -17.79 15.31 -39.79
CA THR A 83 -16.89 14.58 -38.87
C THR A 83 -17.32 13.13 -38.65
N ALA A 84 -16.40 12.22 -38.35
CA ALA A 84 -16.70 10.80 -38.14
C ALA A 84 -15.99 10.19 -36.91
N ASP A 85 -16.69 9.33 -36.18
CA ASP A 85 -16.18 8.53 -35.07
C ASP A 85 -16.47 7.06 -35.30
N VAL A 86 -15.54 6.19 -34.90
CA VAL A 86 -15.48 4.80 -35.34
C VAL A 86 -15.35 3.88 -34.14
N TRP A 87 -16.19 2.87 -34.09
CA TRP A 87 -16.11 1.76 -33.16
C TRP A 87 -16.04 0.44 -33.91
N LEU A 88 -15.26 -0.49 -33.39
CA LEU A 88 -15.27 -1.88 -33.81
C LEU A 88 -15.59 -2.76 -32.61
N ASN A 89 -16.66 -3.53 -32.70
CA ASN A 89 -17.14 -4.39 -31.61
C ASN A 89 -17.25 -3.63 -30.27
N GLY A 90 -17.83 -2.44 -30.32
CA GLY A 90 -17.97 -1.53 -29.17
C GLY A 90 -16.69 -0.84 -28.70
N SER A 91 -15.52 -1.21 -29.22
CA SER A 91 -14.25 -0.55 -28.89
C SER A 91 -14.05 0.70 -29.76
N PRO A 92 -13.89 1.89 -29.17
CA PRO A 92 -13.63 3.11 -29.93
C PRO A 92 -12.24 3.01 -30.60
N LEU A 93 -12.22 3.21 -31.92
CA LEU A 93 -11.03 3.03 -32.73
C LEU A 93 -10.51 4.30 -33.37
N ALA A 94 -11.33 5.31 -33.68
CA ALA A 94 -10.90 6.58 -34.29
C ALA A 94 -11.95 7.68 -34.21
N SER A 95 -11.49 8.94 -34.27
CA SER A 95 -12.32 10.15 -34.37
C SER A 95 -11.64 11.14 -35.31
N SER A 96 -12.40 11.79 -36.20
CA SER A 96 -11.88 12.85 -37.08
C SER A 96 -11.69 14.15 -36.31
N ALA A 97 -10.88 15.05 -36.88
CA ALA A 97 -10.80 16.41 -36.38
C ALA A 97 -12.18 17.08 -36.48
N ARG A 98 -12.59 17.80 -35.44
CA ARG A 98 -13.85 18.56 -35.43
C ARG A 98 -13.66 19.95 -36.04
N THR A 99 -13.26 20.02 -37.30
CA THR A 99 -13.04 21.25 -38.07
C THR A 99 -13.92 21.31 -39.31
N ALA A 100 -14.20 22.50 -39.84
CA ALA A 100 -14.91 22.63 -41.12
C ALA A 100 -14.18 21.85 -42.23
N ASP A 101 -14.94 21.25 -43.15
CA ASP A 101 -14.39 20.47 -44.27
C ASP A 101 -13.50 19.28 -43.83
N SER A 102 -13.64 18.76 -42.60
CA SER A 102 -12.80 17.62 -42.16
C SER A 102 -12.99 16.39 -43.05
N TRP A 103 -14.13 16.31 -43.75
CA TRP A 103 -14.42 15.27 -44.73
C TRP A 103 -13.37 15.15 -45.85
N ARG A 104 -12.65 16.22 -46.16
CA ARG A 104 -11.55 16.24 -47.15
C ARG A 104 -10.33 15.45 -46.69
N THR A 105 -10.28 15.05 -45.43
CA THR A 105 -9.21 14.26 -44.84
C THR A 105 -9.79 12.97 -44.26
N ALA A 106 -9.66 11.86 -44.97
CA ALA A 106 -10.12 10.57 -44.49
C ALA A 106 -9.31 10.10 -43.28
N LEU A 107 -9.96 9.35 -42.40
CA LEU A 107 -9.41 8.64 -41.27
C LEU A 107 -8.89 7.27 -41.70
N PRO A 108 -7.57 7.06 -41.81
CA PRO A 108 -7.00 5.72 -41.72
C PRO A 108 -7.16 5.19 -40.29
N VAL A 109 -7.68 3.97 -40.17
CA VAL A 109 -7.96 3.28 -38.91
C VAL A 109 -7.35 1.88 -38.98
N ASP A 110 -6.51 1.54 -38.01
CA ASP A 110 -6.04 0.17 -37.79
C ASP A 110 -7.10 -0.59 -36.98
N LEU A 111 -7.63 -1.66 -37.57
CA LEU A 111 -8.72 -2.43 -36.98
C LEU A 111 -8.23 -3.56 -36.06
N ARG A 112 -6.95 -3.97 -36.20
CA ARG A 112 -6.37 -5.10 -35.47
C ARG A 112 -6.59 -5.05 -33.95
N PRO A 113 -6.53 -3.88 -33.27
CA PRO A 113 -6.69 -3.83 -31.81
C PRO A 113 -8.04 -4.32 -31.27
N ALA A 114 -9.11 -4.28 -32.07
CA ALA A 114 -10.45 -4.68 -31.65
C ALA A 114 -11.08 -5.76 -32.55
N LEU A 115 -10.31 -6.26 -33.52
CA LEU A 115 -10.76 -7.29 -34.45
C LEU A 115 -10.83 -8.64 -33.75
N THR A 116 -11.94 -9.35 -33.92
CA THR A 116 -12.11 -10.71 -33.38
C THR A 116 -12.18 -11.72 -34.52
N PRO A 117 -11.76 -12.99 -34.31
CA PRO A 117 -12.00 -14.04 -35.29
C PRO A 117 -13.49 -14.22 -35.58
N GLY A 118 -13.87 -14.35 -36.85
CA GLY A 118 -15.28 -14.51 -37.25
C GLY A 118 -16.03 -13.19 -37.39
N GLY A 119 -17.24 -13.11 -36.82
CA GLY A 119 -18.17 -11.98 -37.03
C GLY A 119 -17.78 -10.72 -36.27
N ASN A 120 -17.79 -9.57 -36.96
CA ASN A 120 -17.41 -8.27 -36.44
C ASN A 120 -18.47 -7.22 -36.81
N THR A 121 -18.64 -6.22 -35.95
CA THR A 121 -19.54 -5.07 -36.16
C THR A 121 -18.72 -3.79 -36.27
N LEU A 122 -18.87 -3.07 -37.38
CA LEU A 122 -18.32 -1.73 -37.57
C LEU A 122 -19.45 -0.71 -37.38
N ALA A 123 -19.23 0.22 -36.46
CA ALA A 123 -20.17 1.28 -36.10
C ALA A 123 -19.51 2.64 -36.32
N VAL A 124 -20.24 3.57 -36.93
CA VAL A 124 -19.74 4.91 -37.26
C VAL A 124 -20.78 5.96 -36.90
N ALA A 125 -20.39 6.99 -36.15
CA ALA A 125 -21.22 8.17 -35.92
C ALA A 125 -20.67 9.31 -36.78
N VAL A 126 -21.52 9.95 -37.58
CA VAL A 126 -21.15 11.10 -38.41
C VAL A 126 -21.94 12.31 -37.98
N ARG A 127 -21.25 13.39 -37.63
CA ARG A 127 -21.89 14.66 -37.24
C ARG A 127 -21.72 15.68 -38.35
N ASN A 128 -22.85 16.19 -38.82
CA ASN A 128 -22.94 17.31 -39.76
C ASN A 128 -23.22 18.62 -39.02
N ALA A 129 -22.53 19.70 -39.36
CA ALA A 129 -22.82 21.04 -38.84
C ALA A 129 -23.90 21.79 -39.64
N GLY A 130 -24.38 21.19 -40.74
CA GLY A 130 -25.42 21.72 -41.62
C GLY A 130 -24.89 21.93 -43.04
N GLY A 131 -25.76 21.85 -44.04
CA GLY A 131 -25.33 21.75 -45.45
C GLY A 131 -25.21 20.29 -45.89
N PRO A 132 -24.45 19.98 -46.96
CA PRO A 132 -24.29 18.61 -47.43
C PRO A 132 -23.82 17.65 -46.33
N ALA A 133 -24.22 16.38 -46.40
CA ALA A 133 -23.83 15.37 -45.43
C ALA A 133 -23.66 13.98 -46.06
N GLY A 134 -22.66 13.24 -45.62
CA GLY A 134 -22.38 11.91 -46.12
C GLY A 134 -21.30 11.19 -45.33
N LEU A 135 -21.31 9.86 -45.39
CA LEU A 135 -20.28 8.94 -44.92
C LEU A 135 -19.69 8.23 -46.14
N LEU A 136 -18.38 8.16 -46.24
CA LEU A 136 -17.67 7.44 -47.29
C LEU A 136 -16.58 6.58 -46.66
N GLY A 137 -16.40 5.33 -47.07
CA GLY A 137 -15.31 4.52 -46.55
C GLY A 137 -15.12 3.16 -47.20
N ARG A 138 -13.95 2.57 -46.95
CA ARG A 138 -13.56 1.22 -47.37
C ARG A 138 -12.73 0.54 -46.31
N LEU A 139 -13.07 -0.70 -46.00
CA LEU A 139 -12.39 -1.58 -45.06
C LEU A 139 -11.75 -2.74 -45.83
N ARG A 140 -10.52 -3.09 -45.46
CA ARG A 140 -9.80 -4.28 -45.95
C ARG A 140 -9.17 -5.03 -44.79
N VAL A 141 -9.45 -6.33 -44.70
CA VAL A 141 -8.82 -7.26 -43.76
C VAL A 141 -8.20 -8.40 -44.56
N VAL A 142 -6.91 -8.62 -44.39
CA VAL A 142 -6.14 -9.68 -45.05
C VAL A 142 -5.68 -10.67 -44.00
N THR A 143 -5.97 -11.94 -44.25
CA THR A 143 -5.53 -13.09 -43.45
C THR A 143 -4.79 -14.07 -44.36
N ALA A 144 -4.10 -15.04 -43.76
CA ALA A 144 -3.50 -16.14 -44.52
C ALA A 144 -4.50 -16.94 -45.37
N ALA A 145 -5.80 -16.97 -45.00
CA ALA A 145 -6.82 -17.74 -45.72
C ALA A 145 -7.68 -16.91 -46.70
N GLY A 146 -7.53 -15.58 -46.72
CA GLY A 146 -8.31 -14.72 -47.63
C GLY A 146 -8.40 -13.26 -47.21
N THR A 147 -9.11 -12.47 -48.04
CA THR A 147 -9.32 -11.03 -47.84
C THR A 147 -10.81 -10.71 -47.72
N THR A 148 -11.18 -9.91 -46.71
CA THR A 148 -12.48 -9.23 -46.61
C THR A 148 -12.30 -7.79 -47.05
N ASP A 149 -13.05 -7.35 -48.06
CA ASP A 149 -13.03 -5.98 -48.58
C ASP A 149 -14.48 -5.46 -48.62
N LEU A 150 -14.76 -4.36 -47.92
CA LEU A 150 -16.10 -3.83 -47.69
C LEU A 150 -16.10 -2.32 -47.95
N THR A 151 -17.04 -1.82 -48.75
CA THR A 151 -17.22 -0.39 -49.01
C THR A 151 -18.51 0.14 -48.37
N THR A 152 -18.58 1.46 -48.20
CA THR A 152 -19.84 2.15 -47.89
C THR A 152 -20.79 2.04 -49.09
N GLY A 153 -22.05 1.74 -48.81
CA GLY A 153 -23.12 1.52 -49.80
C GLY A 153 -24.47 1.24 -49.12
N SER A 154 -25.50 0.99 -49.91
CA SER A 154 -26.90 0.85 -49.43
C SER A 154 -27.16 -0.35 -48.51
N ALA A 155 -26.23 -1.30 -48.40
CA ALA A 155 -26.29 -2.41 -47.46
C ALA A 155 -26.09 -1.99 -45.99
N TRP A 156 -25.55 -0.79 -45.76
CA TRP A 156 -25.35 -0.26 -44.42
C TRP A 156 -26.67 0.13 -43.76
N LYS A 157 -26.75 0.00 -42.44
CA LYS A 157 -27.87 0.45 -41.63
C LYS A 157 -27.59 1.85 -41.09
N SER A 158 -28.64 2.67 -40.98
CA SER A 158 -28.55 4.05 -40.51
C SER A 158 -29.71 4.45 -39.59
N ALA A 159 -29.44 5.36 -38.66
CA ALA A 159 -30.43 5.90 -37.72
C ALA A 159 -30.15 7.36 -37.34
N THR A 160 -31.20 8.05 -36.88
CA THR A 160 -31.15 9.42 -36.32
C THR A 160 -30.83 9.45 -34.83
N THR A 161 -30.98 8.32 -34.14
CA THR A 161 -30.73 8.17 -32.71
C THR A 161 -29.86 6.95 -32.43
N ALA A 162 -29.10 7.01 -31.34
CA ALA A 162 -28.26 5.91 -30.85
C ALA A 162 -28.81 5.42 -29.50
N PRO A 163 -29.51 4.28 -29.48
CA PRO A 163 -29.79 3.58 -28.23
C PRO A 163 -28.51 3.10 -27.57
N ALA A 164 -28.56 2.86 -26.25
CA ALA A 164 -27.43 2.32 -25.52
C ALA A 164 -26.93 1.00 -26.15
N GLY A 165 -25.62 0.90 -26.38
CA GLY A 165 -24.98 -0.30 -26.93
C GLY A 165 -25.15 -0.50 -28.44
N TRP A 166 -25.57 0.52 -29.20
CA TRP A 166 -25.69 0.44 -30.67
C TRP A 166 -24.39 0.04 -31.38
N GLU A 167 -23.25 0.37 -30.76
CA GLU A 167 -21.90 0.07 -31.23
C GLU A 167 -21.45 -1.38 -30.96
N GLN A 168 -22.17 -2.13 -30.13
CA GLN A 168 -21.79 -3.46 -29.67
C GLN A 168 -22.15 -4.56 -30.68
N PRO A 169 -21.40 -5.68 -30.70
CA PRO A 169 -21.84 -6.89 -31.39
C PRO A 169 -23.20 -7.36 -30.85
N GLY A 170 -24.10 -7.79 -31.74
CA GLY A 170 -25.40 -8.34 -31.35
C GLY A 170 -26.51 -7.31 -31.09
N PHE A 171 -26.25 -6.00 -31.21
CA PHE A 171 -27.32 -5.00 -31.21
C PHE A 171 -28.33 -5.27 -32.35
N ALA A 172 -29.62 -5.22 -32.02
CA ALA A 172 -30.70 -5.49 -32.95
C ALA A 172 -31.06 -4.21 -33.76
N ASP A 173 -30.51 -4.09 -34.96
CA ASP A 173 -30.75 -2.96 -35.87
C ASP A 173 -31.80 -3.24 -36.95
N GLY A 174 -32.63 -4.26 -36.75
CA GLY A 174 -33.69 -4.59 -37.70
C GLY A 174 -34.64 -3.42 -37.97
N SER A 175 -34.79 -2.51 -36.99
CA SER A 175 -35.59 -1.28 -37.10
C SER A 175 -34.85 -0.11 -37.76
N TRP A 176 -33.54 -0.21 -38.00
CA TRP A 176 -32.75 0.84 -38.65
C TRP A 176 -32.99 0.83 -40.16
N ALA A 177 -33.09 2.03 -40.74
CA ALA A 177 -33.27 2.20 -42.17
C ALA A 177 -32.00 1.76 -42.92
N ALA A 178 -32.16 1.25 -44.14
CA ALA A 178 -31.03 1.15 -45.05
C ALA A 178 -30.49 2.56 -45.35
N ALA A 179 -29.17 2.72 -45.41
CA ALA A 179 -28.56 3.99 -45.74
C ALA A 179 -28.89 4.38 -47.19
N ALA A 180 -29.21 5.65 -47.41
CA ALA A 180 -29.41 6.19 -48.75
C ALA A 180 -28.06 6.29 -49.46
N ASP A 181 -27.97 5.75 -50.67
CA ASP A 181 -26.81 5.92 -51.55
C ASP A 181 -26.88 7.28 -52.26
N LEU A 182 -25.92 8.15 -51.96
CA LEU A 182 -25.84 9.50 -52.50
C LEU A 182 -24.96 9.58 -53.77
N GLY A 183 -24.29 8.49 -54.14
CA GLY A 183 -23.45 8.38 -55.32
C GLY A 183 -22.02 7.89 -55.02
N ALA A 184 -21.36 7.36 -56.06
CA ALA A 184 -19.98 6.91 -55.98
C ALA A 184 -19.01 8.05 -55.63
N TYR A 185 -17.89 7.72 -54.97
CA TYR A 185 -16.77 8.62 -54.78
C TYR A 185 -16.36 9.29 -56.10
N GLY A 186 -16.22 10.62 -56.11
CA GLY A 186 -16.07 11.43 -57.32
C GLY A 186 -17.32 12.23 -57.72
N THR A 187 -18.48 11.94 -57.12
CA THR A 187 -19.75 12.64 -57.42
C THR A 187 -19.89 13.94 -56.62
N ALA A 188 -20.52 14.97 -57.19
CA ALA A 188 -20.84 16.21 -56.50
C ALA A 188 -21.81 15.97 -55.30
N PRO A 189 -21.71 16.76 -54.20
CA PRO A 189 -20.89 17.96 -54.01
C PRO A 189 -19.42 17.68 -53.60
N TRP A 190 -19.08 16.46 -53.21
CA TRP A 190 -17.76 16.13 -52.65
C TRP A 190 -16.64 15.95 -53.68
N GLY A 191 -16.98 15.45 -54.88
CA GLY A 191 -16.00 15.21 -55.94
C GLY A 191 -14.91 14.19 -55.52
N THR A 192 -13.67 14.42 -55.94
CA THR A 192 -12.49 13.58 -55.62
C THR A 192 -11.61 14.19 -54.52
N GLY A 193 -12.07 15.23 -53.83
CA GLY A 193 -11.26 16.04 -52.90
C GLY A 193 -10.90 15.41 -51.55
N VAL A 194 -11.06 14.10 -51.39
CA VAL A 194 -10.71 13.37 -50.16
C VAL A 194 -9.26 12.89 -50.22
N THR A 195 -8.44 13.37 -49.31
CA THR A 195 -7.06 12.96 -49.10
C THR A 195 -6.97 12.01 -47.92
N THR A 196 -6.08 11.02 -47.96
CA THR A 196 -5.78 10.17 -46.80
C THR A 196 -4.41 10.59 -46.27
N PRO A 197 -4.30 11.11 -45.04
CA PRO A 197 -3.02 11.52 -44.47
C PRO A 197 -2.10 10.30 -44.41
N GLY A 198 -0.87 10.48 -44.90
CA GLY A 198 0.12 9.43 -44.97
C GLY A 198 0.89 9.27 -43.65
N PRO A 199 1.51 8.11 -43.39
CA PRO A 199 2.36 7.89 -42.22
C PRO A 199 3.65 8.72 -42.19
N ALA A 200 3.89 9.56 -43.21
CA ALA A 200 5.09 10.40 -43.35
C ALA A 200 5.06 11.69 -42.53
N ASP A 201 3.87 12.14 -42.08
CA ASP A 201 3.75 13.32 -41.24
C ASP A 201 4.21 13.04 -39.79
N ALA A 202 4.69 14.08 -39.10
CA ALA A 202 5.02 13.99 -37.68
C ALA A 202 3.75 13.83 -36.84
N SER A 203 3.79 12.95 -35.84
CA SER A 203 2.68 12.83 -34.89
C SER A 203 2.64 14.05 -33.96
N PRO A 204 1.44 14.56 -33.60
CA PRO A 204 1.28 15.55 -32.53
C PRO A 204 1.46 14.94 -31.12
N LEU A 205 1.55 13.60 -31.00
CA LEU A 205 1.87 12.94 -29.74
C LEU A 205 3.34 13.15 -29.38
N ALA A 206 3.57 13.45 -28.10
CA ALA A 206 4.87 13.42 -27.48
C ALA A 206 4.81 12.60 -26.18
N VAL A 207 5.93 11.96 -25.83
CA VAL A 207 6.09 11.29 -24.53
C VAL A 207 6.47 12.35 -23.50
N ALA A 208 5.55 12.63 -22.57
CA ALA A 208 5.69 13.69 -21.58
C ALA A 208 6.52 13.24 -20.37
N SER A 209 6.32 12.00 -19.92
CA SER A 209 7.10 11.39 -18.84
C SER A 209 7.15 9.88 -19.03
N ALA A 210 8.16 9.25 -18.44
CA ALA A 210 8.36 7.81 -18.53
C ALA A 210 8.98 7.27 -17.24
N THR A 211 8.57 6.07 -16.85
CA THR A 211 8.89 5.45 -15.56
C THR A 211 9.26 3.97 -15.74
N VAL A 212 9.98 3.44 -14.74
CA VAL A 212 10.22 2.00 -14.57
C VAL A 212 9.72 1.61 -13.19
N GLY A 213 8.80 0.63 -13.10
CA GLY A 213 8.16 0.23 -11.84
C GLY A 213 7.54 1.42 -11.10
N ASN A 214 6.78 2.24 -11.85
CA ASN A 214 6.15 3.49 -11.40
C ASN A 214 7.08 4.57 -10.83
N ARG A 215 8.40 4.44 -11.04
CA ARG A 215 9.40 5.40 -10.55
C ARG A 215 10.18 6.04 -11.68
N VAL A 216 10.58 7.30 -11.50
CA VAL A 216 11.49 8.00 -12.40
C VAL A 216 12.91 7.61 -12.04
N ASN A 217 13.66 7.11 -13.03
CA ASN A 217 15.09 6.76 -12.90
C ASN A 217 15.45 5.92 -11.66
N PRO A 218 14.72 4.81 -11.38
CA PRO A 218 14.94 4.01 -10.17
C PRO A 218 16.30 3.29 -10.18
N ILE A 219 16.83 3.08 -8.97
CA ILE A 219 18.02 2.27 -8.70
C ILE A 219 17.60 1.05 -7.89
N GLY A 220 18.22 -0.10 -8.15
CA GLY A 220 17.87 -1.36 -7.49
C GLY A 220 16.61 -2.01 -8.06
N VAL A 221 16.38 -1.86 -9.36
CA VAL A 221 15.27 -2.53 -10.06
C VAL A 221 15.57 -4.02 -10.18
N ASP A 222 14.69 -4.87 -9.69
CA ASP A 222 14.72 -6.28 -10.04
C ASP A 222 14.15 -6.46 -11.47
N GLN A 223 12.84 -6.49 -11.66
CA GLN A 223 12.26 -6.65 -13.00
C GLN A 223 11.74 -5.31 -13.55
N PRO A 224 12.33 -4.76 -14.63
CA PRO A 224 11.87 -3.49 -15.17
C PRO A 224 10.53 -3.64 -15.90
N ARG A 225 9.54 -2.87 -15.44
CA ARG A 225 8.24 -2.64 -16.10
C ARG A 225 8.16 -1.18 -16.54
N PHE A 226 8.07 -0.94 -17.85
CA PHE A 226 8.06 0.40 -18.42
C PHE A 226 6.66 1.01 -18.44
N GLY A 227 6.58 2.31 -18.15
CA GLY A 227 5.38 3.11 -18.32
C GLY A 227 5.69 4.47 -18.93
N TRP A 228 4.74 5.08 -19.62
CA TRP A 228 4.88 6.43 -20.17
C TRP A 228 3.54 7.15 -20.28
N LYS A 229 3.58 8.47 -20.08
CA LYS A 229 2.44 9.37 -20.25
C LYS A 229 2.60 10.18 -21.51
N LEU A 230 1.51 10.38 -22.23
CA LEU A 230 1.50 11.13 -23.47
C LEU A 230 0.99 12.56 -23.26
N ALA A 231 1.47 13.47 -24.10
CA ALA A 231 0.93 14.82 -24.25
C ALA A 231 0.66 15.11 -25.73
N SER A 232 -0.34 15.94 -25.97
CA SER A 232 -0.66 16.44 -27.31
C SER A 232 -1.39 17.77 -27.22
N PRO A 233 -1.08 18.75 -28.09
CA PRO A 233 -1.88 19.96 -28.24
C PRO A 233 -3.20 19.71 -29.00
N ALA A 234 -3.29 18.62 -29.75
CA ALA A 234 -4.50 18.20 -30.44
C ALA A 234 -5.36 17.30 -29.54
N ALA A 235 -6.68 17.50 -29.59
CA ALA A 235 -7.64 16.62 -28.93
C ALA A 235 -7.68 15.23 -29.59
N GLY A 236 -8.17 14.25 -28.83
CA GLY A 236 -8.47 12.89 -29.27
C GLY A 236 -7.30 12.06 -29.78
N GLN A 237 -6.06 12.42 -29.41
CA GLN A 237 -4.91 11.60 -29.73
C GLN A 237 -4.83 10.35 -28.86
N ARG A 238 -4.47 9.24 -29.50
CA ARG A 238 -4.22 7.94 -28.85
C ARG A 238 -3.03 7.25 -29.51
N GLN A 239 -2.36 6.40 -28.74
CA GLN A 239 -1.31 5.52 -29.25
C GLN A 239 -1.93 4.32 -29.99
N SER A 240 -1.31 3.94 -31.12
CA SER A 240 -1.59 2.69 -31.83
C SER A 240 -0.45 1.68 -31.75
N ALA A 241 0.79 2.16 -31.54
CA ALA A 241 1.97 1.33 -31.38
C ALA A 241 3.04 2.04 -30.56
N TYR A 242 4.00 1.28 -30.03
CA TYR A 242 5.19 1.80 -29.37
C TYR A 242 6.46 1.09 -29.83
N GLN A 243 7.61 1.68 -29.52
CA GLN A 243 8.91 1.04 -29.61
C GLN A 243 9.77 1.48 -28.43
N VAL A 244 10.27 0.51 -27.67
CA VAL A 244 11.19 0.71 -26.54
C VAL A 244 12.58 0.26 -26.98
N VAL A 245 13.57 1.10 -26.72
CA VAL A 245 14.99 0.76 -26.88
C VAL A 245 15.68 0.91 -25.54
N VAL A 246 16.36 -0.14 -25.10
CA VAL A 246 17.19 -0.18 -23.89
C VAL A 246 18.63 -0.39 -24.29
N SER A 247 19.53 0.41 -23.73
CA SER A 247 20.95 0.45 -24.06
C SER A 247 21.80 0.37 -22.78
N ALA A 248 23.01 -0.18 -22.90
CA ALA A 248 24.03 -0.21 -21.85
C ALA A 248 25.40 0.05 -22.47
N GLY A 249 26.23 0.88 -21.82
CA GLY A 249 27.58 1.20 -22.34
C GLY A 249 27.60 1.77 -23.77
N GLY A 250 26.55 2.50 -24.16
CA GLY A 250 26.41 3.09 -25.50
C GLY A 250 25.98 2.11 -26.60
N LYS A 251 25.60 0.87 -26.26
CA LYS A 251 25.09 -0.14 -27.21
C LYS A 251 23.66 -0.53 -26.86
N ASP A 252 22.84 -0.76 -27.88
CA ASP A 252 21.48 -1.26 -27.69
C ASP A 252 21.51 -2.73 -27.24
N VAL A 253 20.84 -3.00 -26.12
CA VAL A 253 20.70 -4.33 -25.50
C VAL A 253 19.36 -4.95 -25.86
N TRP A 254 18.33 -4.11 -26.02
CA TRP A 254 17.01 -4.54 -26.45
C TRP A 254 16.35 -3.46 -27.31
N ASP A 255 15.74 -3.89 -28.41
CA ASP A 255 14.84 -3.10 -29.23
C ASP A 255 13.57 -3.93 -29.41
N SER A 256 12.43 -3.41 -28.93
CA SER A 256 11.15 -4.10 -29.09
C SER A 256 10.67 -4.16 -30.54
N GLY A 257 11.27 -3.35 -31.43
CA GLY A 257 10.68 -2.99 -32.71
C GLY A 257 9.35 -2.24 -32.52
N ARG A 258 8.62 -2.03 -33.61
CA ARG A 258 7.27 -1.46 -33.54
C ARG A 258 6.29 -2.52 -33.03
N VAL A 259 5.80 -2.36 -31.81
CA VAL A 259 4.77 -3.21 -31.20
C VAL A 259 3.40 -2.56 -31.36
N ALA A 260 2.49 -3.21 -32.07
CA ALA A 260 1.12 -2.74 -32.24
C ALA A 260 0.32 -2.94 -30.94
N SER A 261 0.26 -1.90 -30.10
CA SER A 261 -0.43 -1.92 -28.82
C SER A 261 -0.73 -0.50 -28.34
N ALA A 262 -1.88 -0.32 -27.70
CA ALA A 262 -2.29 0.91 -27.02
C ALA A 262 -1.82 0.96 -25.55
N GLN A 263 -1.18 -0.11 -25.06
CA GLN A 263 -0.66 -0.20 -23.69
C GLN A 263 0.44 0.86 -23.46
N GLN A 264 0.34 1.55 -22.33
CA GLN A 264 1.26 2.63 -21.91
C GLN A 264 1.80 2.44 -20.49
N ALA A 265 1.30 1.42 -19.77
CA ALA A 265 1.70 1.08 -18.41
C ALA A 265 1.97 -0.43 -18.30
N ASP A 266 2.83 -0.83 -17.37
CA ASP A 266 3.24 -2.22 -17.13
C ASP A 266 3.74 -2.96 -18.40
N VAL A 267 4.55 -2.28 -19.22
CA VAL A 267 5.18 -2.91 -20.38
C VAL A 267 6.44 -3.66 -19.92
N ALA A 268 6.37 -4.99 -19.90
CA ALA A 268 7.49 -5.83 -19.48
C ALA A 268 8.72 -5.69 -20.39
N TYR A 269 9.90 -5.72 -19.80
CA TYR A 269 11.14 -5.87 -20.54
C TYR A 269 11.21 -7.24 -21.24
N GLY A 270 11.39 -7.23 -22.56
CA GLY A 270 11.42 -8.43 -23.40
C GLY A 270 12.80 -8.77 -23.98
N GLY A 271 13.88 -8.20 -23.44
CA GLY A 271 15.23 -8.39 -23.95
C GLY A 271 16.04 -9.49 -23.24
N PRO A 272 17.35 -9.60 -23.52
CA PRO A 272 18.26 -10.55 -22.86
C PRO A 272 18.36 -10.33 -21.34
N ALA A 273 18.80 -11.34 -20.61
CA ALA A 273 19.01 -11.23 -19.16
C ALA A 273 19.90 -10.04 -18.81
N LEU A 274 19.40 -9.16 -17.94
CA LEU A 274 20.12 -7.98 -17.48
C LEU A 274 21.23 -8.38 -16.48
N ALA A 275 22.39 -7.74 -16.55
CA ALA A 275 23.47 -7.88 -15.58
C ALA A 275 23.20 -7.11 -14.27
N SER A 276 23.77 -7.58 -13.15
CA SER A 276 23.65 -6.96 -11.82
C SER A 276 24.30 -5.59 -11.71
N LEU A 277 23.70 -4.70 -10.92
CA LEU A 277 24.25 -3.35 -10.60
C LEU A 277 24.73 -2.61 -11.86
N THR A 278 23.95 -2.73 -12.93
CA THR A 278 24.26 -2.18 -14.24
C THR A 278 23.27 -1.07 -14.56
N ASP A 279 23.83 0.08 -14.95
CA ASP A 279 23.08 1.22 -15.46
C ASP A 279 22.62 0.94 -16.89
N TYR A 280 21.32 0.99 -17.09
CA TYR A 280 20.68 0.96 -18.40
C TYR A 280 20.08 2.32 -18.71
N THR A 281 20.24 2.76 -19.94
CA THR A 281 19.45 3.87 -20.48
C THR A 281 18.34 3.31 -21.35
N TRP A 282 17.24 4.05 -21.46
CA TRP A 282 16.14 3.64 -22.33
C TRP A 282 15.40 4.85 -22.87
N ARG A 283 14.69 4.63 -23.97
CA ARG A 283 13.80 5.61 -24.59
C ARG A 283 12.63 4.90 -25.25
N VAL A 284 11.53 5.63 -25.41
CA VAL A 284 10.34 5.14 -26.07
C VAL A 284 9.88 6.14 -27.12
N ARG A 285 9.36 5.66 -28.24
CA ARG A 285 8.58 6.45 -29.20
C ARG A 285 7.28 5.75 -29.49
N VAL A 286 6.29 6.51 -29.94
CA VAL A 286 4.93 6.04 -30.15
C VAL A 286 4.44 6.38 -31.55
N TRP A 287 3.40 5.67 -31.98
CA TRP A 287 2.64 6.00 -33.18
C TRP A 287 1.24 6.43 -32.77
N ASP A 288 0.70 7.47 -33.40
CA ASP A 288 -0.69 7.83 -33.18
C ASP A 288 -1.66 6.94 -33.95
N GLY A 289 -2.96 7.20 -33.79
CA GLY A 289 -4.03 6.48 -34.50
C GLY A 289 -3.98 6.55 -36.02
N LEU A 290 -3.23 7.50 -36.61
CA LEU A 290 -3.03 7.62 -38.07
C LEU A 290 -1.73 6.93 -38.54
N GLY A 291 -0.99 6.30 -37.62
CA GLY A 291 0.29 5.67 -37.92
C GLY A 291 1.43 6.66 -38.14
N ARG A 292 1.28 7.93 -37.74
CA ARG A 292 2.37 8.91 -37.70
C ARG A 292 3.25 8.66 -36.49
N THR A 293 4.54 8.88 -36.62
CA THR A 293 5.52 8.58 -35.55
C THR A 293 5.79 9.82 -34.70
N SER A 294 5.88 9.67 -33.38
CA SER A 294 6.36 10.72 -32.49
C SER A 294 7.89 10.90 -32.59
N GLY A 295 8.40 11.98 -31.99
CA GLY A 295 9.80 12.01 -31.57
C GLY A 295 10.09 10.93 -30.52
N TRP A 296 11.36 10.58 -30.34
CA TRP A 296 11.77 9.79 -29.17
C TRP A 296 11.55 10.59 -27.88
N SER A 297 11.21 9.89 -26.80
CA SER A 297 11.26 10.45 -25.45
C SER A 297 12.66 10.96 -25.13
N ALA A 298 12.76 11.80 -24.09
CA ALA A 298 14.04 11.98 -23.41
C ALA A 298 14.60 10.61 -22.99
N VAL A 299 15.93 10.47 -23.03
CA VAL A 299 16.60 9.27 -22.53
C VAL A 299 16.43 9.21 -21.02
N GLN A 300 15.80 8.14 -20.55
CA GLN A 300 15.68 7.81 -19.13
C GLN A 300 16.70 6.73 -18.76
N ARG A 301 16.82 6.44 -17.48
CA ARG A 301 17.68 5.37 -16.96
C ARG A 301 16.95 4.48 -15.98
N PHE A 302 17.50 3.32 -15.72
CA PHE A 302 17.25 2.54 -14.52
C PHE A 302 18.50 1.75 -14.19
N GLU A 303 18.71 1.44 -12.92
CA GLU A 303 19.80 0.58 -12.49
C GLU A 303 19.26 -0.68 -11.86
N THR A 304 19.82 -1.81 -12.25
CA THR A 304 19.43 -3.13 -11.75
C THR A 304 19.95 -3.41 -10.35
N ALA A 305 19.20 -4.21 -9.59
CA ALA A 305 19.66 -4.80 -8.35
C ALA A 305 20.68 -5.94 -8.59
N LEU A 306 21.04 -6.71 -7.55
CA LEU A 306 21.71 -8.00 -7.75
C LEU A 306 20.73 -8.98 -8.39
N ARG A 307 21.18 -9.69 -9.43
CA ARG A 307 20.38 -10.70 -10.13
C ARG A 307 20.39 -12.06 -9.44
N ALA A 308 21.47 -12.36 -8.74
CA ALA A 308 21.65 -13.56 -7.94
C ALA A 308 22.17 -13.20 -6.54
N PRO A 309 21.35 -12.54 -5.69
CA PRO A 309 21.77 -12.09 -4.36
C PRO A 309 22.41 -13.20 -3.51
N ALA A 310 21.90 -14.44 -3.60
CA ALA A 310 22.43 -15.58 -2.86
C ALA A 310 23.92 -15.86 -3.11
N THR A 311 24.42 -15.56 -4.32
CA THR A 311 25.83 -15.79 -4.70
C THR A 311 26.64 -14.50 -4.83
N GLU A 312 25.99 -13.37 -5.15
CA GLU A 312 26.66 -12.09 -5.37
C GLU A 312 26.76 -11.23 -4.10
N TRP A 313 25.98 -11.53 -3.06
CA TRP A 313 26.09 -10.84 -1.79
C TRP A 313 27.26 -11.39 -0.98
N THR A 314 28.32 -10.60 -0.82
CA THR A 314 29.53 -10.98 -0.09
C THR A 314 29.52 -10.53 1.37
N GLY A 315 28.71 -9.53 1.74
CA GLY A 315 28.61 -9.04 3.12
C GLY A 315 28.18 -10.11 4.12
N ALA A 316 28.86 -10.16 5.26
CA ALA A 316 28.48 -10.98 6.41
C ALA A 316 27.53 -10.20 7.33
N PHE A 317 26.66 -10.91 8.05
CA PHE A 317 25.82 -10.29 9.07
C PHE A 317 26.62 -10.09 10.35
N LEU A 318 26.71 -8.86 10.81
CA LEU A 318 27.48 -8.44 11.97
C LEU A 318 26.55 -8.05 13.11
N GLY A 319 26.86 -8.55 14.31
CA GLY A 319 26.18 -8.22 15.55
C GLY A 319 27.13 -7.61 16.58
N ARG A 320 26.70 -7.56 17.84
CA ARG A 320 27.50 -7.08 18.97
C ARG A 320 28.74 -7.97 19.20
N ALA A 321 29.76 -7.40 19.85
CA ALA A 321 31.01 -8.13 20.15
C ALA A 321 30.81 -9.35 21.05
N THR A 322 29.92 -9.23 22.03
CA THR A 322 29.48 -10.33 22.90
C THR A 322 27.96 -10.41 22.86
N ALA A 323 27.41 -11.57 23.22
CA ALA A 323 26.00 -11.65 23.59
C ALA A 323 25.72 -10.59 24.67
N GLY A 324 24.53 -9.98 24.61
CA GLY A 324 24.16 -8.94 25.57
C GLY A 324 24.03 -9.45 27.00
N PRO A 325 23.78 -8.54 27.96
CA PRO A 325 23.39 -8.93 29.31
C PRO A 325 22.22 -9.91 29.27
N ASP A 326 22.23 -10.91 30.15
CA ASP A 326 21.19 -11.94 30.24
C ASP A 326 20.82 -12.22 31.71
N LEU A 327 19.90 -13.16 31.92
CA LEU A 327 19.52 -13.70 33.23
C LEU A 327 19.91 -15.19 33.39
N ALA A 328 20.79 -15.70 32.52
CA ALA A 328 21.20 -17.10 32.55
C ALA A 328 21.92 -17.43 33.85
N GLY A 329 21.48 -18.51 34.50
CA GLY A 329 21.98 -18.96 35.81
C GLY A 329 21.29 -18.33 37.02
N ALA A 330 20.42 -17.34 36.83
CA ALA A 330 19.60 -16.79 37.91
C ALA A 330 18.31 -17.61 38.12
N SER A 331 17.79 -17.56 39.35
CA SER A 331 16.47 -18.08 39.71
C SER A 331 15.52 -16.94 40.05
N TRP A 332 14.25 -17.09 39.70
CA TRP A 332 13.18 -16.30 40.30
C TRP A 332 13.12 -16.59 41.79
N ILE A 333 13.11 -15.56 42.62
CA ILE A 333 13.05 -15.68 44.08
C ILE A 333 11.86 -14.91 44.64
N TRP A 334 11.31 -15.39 45.75
CA TRP A 334 10.28 -14.68 46.50
C TRP A 334 10.46 -14.85 48.01
N TYR A 335 9.69 -14.10 48.80
CA TYR A 335 9.59 -14.34 50.23
C TYR A 335 8.98 -15.75 50.47
N PRO A 336 9.45 -16.51 51.49
CA PRO A 336 8.96 -17.87 51.75
C PRO A 336 7.53 -17.87 52.32
N GLU A 337 6.54 -17.72 51.44
CA GLU A 337 5.10 -17.75 51.77
C GLU A 337 4.28 -18.34 50.63
N GLY A 338 3.20 -19.07 50.95
CA GLY A 338 2.28 -19.62 49.95
C GLY A 338 2.97 -20.35 48.79
N ASP A 339 2.36 -20.27 47.60
CA ASP A 339 2.92 -20.73 46.33
C ASP A 339 2.97 -19.58 45.30
N PRO A 340 4.08 -18.83 45.21
CA PRO A 340 4.26 -17.70 44.30
C PRO A 340 4.32 -18.09 42.83
N VAL A 341 4.48 -19.38 42.50
CA VAL A 341 4.44 -19.84 41.11
C VAL A 341 2.99 -20.03 40.67
N ALA A 342 2.13 -20.54 41.56
CA ALA A 342 0.69 -20.64 41.33
C ALA A 342 -0.04 -19.29 41.52
N GLY A 343 0.48 -18.45 42.40
CA GLY A 343 0.03 -17.09 42.64
C GLY A 343 -0.11 -16.74 44.13
N VAL A 344 0.22 -15.51 44.49
CA VAL A 344 0.11 -14.98 45.86
C VAL A 344 -0.65 -13.65 45.87
N PRO A 345 -1.26 -13.25 47.00
CA PRO A 345 -1.98 -11.98 47.07
C PRO A 345 -1.09 -10.75 46.76
N PRO A 346 -1.70 -9.64 46.29
CA PRO A 346 -0.98 -8.39 46.04
C PRO A 346 -0.19 -7.95 47.26
N SER A 347 1.12 -7.78 47.11
CA SER A 347 1.98 -7.33 48.19
C SER A 347 3.40 -6.99 47.73
N THR A 348 4.09 -6.15 48.51
CA THR A 348 5.51 -5.82 48.29
C THR A 348 6.42 -6.71 49.14
N ARG A 349 7.49 -7.22 48.55
CA ARG A 349 8.58 -7.92 49.24
C ARG A 349 9.92 -7.27 48.97
N PHE A 350 10.82 -7.41 49.93
CA PHE A 350 12.12 -6.74 49.97
C PHE A 350 13.22 -7.79 50.00
N PHE A 351 14.24 -7.63 49.16
CA PHE A 351 15.30 -8.59 48.94
C PHE A 351 16.67 -7.93 49.11
N ARG A 352 17.60 -8.63 49.76
CA ARG A 352 18.97 -8.13 49.97
C ARG A 352 20.02 -9.20 49.71
N LYS A 353 21.15 -8.77 49.14
CA LYS A 353 22.36 -9.59 48.98
C LYS A 353 23.60 -8.75 49.22
N THR A 354 24.46 -9.24 50.10
CA THR A 354 25.81 -8.70 50.31
C THR A 354 26.85 -9.60 49.64
N PHE A 355 27.90 -8.99 49.10
CA PHE A 355 29.04 -9.68 48.52
C PHE A 355 30.29 -8.80 48.62
N ALA A 356 31.48 -9.41 48.57
CA ALA A 356 32.74 -8.67 48.68
C ALA A 356 33.48 -8.63 47.34
N LEU A 357 34.13 -7.49 47.06
CA LEU A 357 35.04 -7.32 45.93
C LEU A 357 36.45 -7.04 46.43
N THR A 358 37.45 -7.62 45.74
CA THR A 358 38.87 -7.39 46.06
C THR A 358 39.36 -6.00 45.64
N ALA A 359 38.73 -5.41 44.62
CA ALA A 359 38.97 -4.05 44.15
C ALA A 359 37.68 -3.46 43.57
N ALA A 360 37.60 -2.12 43.48
CA ALA A 360 36.50 -1.46 42.79
C ALA A 360 36.56 -1.79 41.28
N PRO A 361 35.46 -2.25 40.66
CA PRO A 361 35.47 -2.66 39.27
C PRO A 361 35.40 -1.46 38.33
N ALA A 362 36.05 -1.57 37.16
CA ALA A 362 35.93 -0.56 36.12
C ALA A 362 34.52 -0.53 35.50
N LYS A 363 33.87 -1.70 35.40
CA LYS A 363 32.50 -1.87 34.91
C LYS A 363 31.79 -2.99 35.64
N ALA A 364 30.51 -2.79 35.91
CA ALA A 364 29.62 -3.86 36.32
C ALA A 364 28.21 -3.63 35.77
N THR A 365 27.57 -4.69 35.29
CA THR A 365 26.23 -4.58 34.70
C THR A 365 25.25 -5.45 35.46
N ILE A 366 24.12 -4.87 35.86
CA ILE A 366 23.02 -5.59 36.49
C ILE A 366 21.80 -5.61 35.58
N VAL A 367 21.24 -6.81 35.41
CA VAL A 367 19.95 -7.06 34.78
C VAL A 367 18.96 -7.39 35.87
N VAL A 368 17.81 -6.74 35.90
CA VAL A 368 16.78 -6.97 36.94
C VAL A 368 15.38 -6.82 36.38
N THR A 369 14.48 -7.70 36.82
CA THR A 369 13.04 -7.54 36.66
C THR A 369 12.29 -8.20 37.81
N GLY A 370 10.99 -7.94 37.92
CA GLY A 370 10.13 -8.58 38.90
C GLY A 370 8.69 -8.63 38.42
N ASP A 371 7.98 -9.66 38.84
CA ASP A 371 6.55 -9.85 38.61
C ASP A 371 5.77 -9.41 39.86
N ASP A 372 5.04 -8.29 39.83
CA ASP A 372 4.75 -7.44 38.64
C ASP A 372 5.78 -6.34 38.37
N THR A 373 6.53 -5.87 39.38
CA THR A 373 7.50 -4.76 39.25
C THR A 373 8.74 -4.96 40.13
N ALA A 374 9.89 -4.41 39.73
CA ALA A 374 11.09 -4.35 40.57
C ALA A 374 11.71 -2.93 40.63
N THR A 375 12.08 -2.50 41.83
CA THR A 375 12.92 -1.33 42.07
C THR A 375 14.26 -1.79 42.63
N LEU A 376 15.36 -1.28 42.08
CA LEU A 376 16.72 -1.69 42.41
C LEU A 376 17.50 -0.58 43.11
N TRP A 377 18.27 -0.95 44.13
CA TRP A 377 19.31 -0.13 44.74
C TRP A 377 20.64 -0.88 44.78
N VAL A 378 21.73 -0.14 44.60
CA VAL A 378 23.10 -0.61 44.82
C VAL A 378 23.77 0.32 45.81
N ASN A 379 24.23 -0.22 46.94
CA ASN A 379 24.84 0.54 48.04
C ASN A 379 23.98 1.76 48.46
N GLY A 380 22.67 1.57 48.61
CA GLY A 380 21.72 2.62 48.98
C GLY A 380 21.34 3.61 47.87
N THR A 381 22.04 3.60 46.73
CA THR A 381 21.70 4.45 45.56
C THR A 381 20.65 3.75 44.72
N ARG A 382 19.51 4.41 44.45
CA ARG A 382 18.47 3.88 43.57
C ARG A 382 18.97 3.87 42.13
N VAL A 383 18.86 2.72 41.47
CA VAL A 383 19.43 2.48 40.13
C VAL A 383 18.35 2.39 39.06
N SER A 384 17.29 1.60 39.30
CA SER A 384 16.22 1.40 38.33
C SER A 384 14.87 1.23 39.03
N ASP A 385 13.81 1.46 38.26
CA ASP A 385 12.42 1.28 38.67
C ASP A 385 11.63 0.71 37.49
N SER A 386 10.85 -0.34 37.73
CA SER A 386 10.02 -0.92 36.68
C SER A 386 8.84 -0.01 36.37
N PRO A 387 8.41 0.08 35.11
CA PRO A 387 7.17 0.77 34.78
C PRO A 387 5.98 0.03 35.42
N ARG A 388 4.99 0.78 35.91
CA ARG A 388 3.76 0.22 36.50
C ARG A 388 2.74 -0.06 35.40
N VAL A 389 3.03 -1.05 34.56
CA VAL A 389 2.18 -1.48 33.43
C VAL A 389 1.96 -2.99 33.51
N PRO A 390 0.89 -3.53 32.91
CA PRO A 390 0.68 -4.97 32.81
C PRO A 390 1.91 -5.67 32.22
N ASP A 391 2.26 -6.84 32.76
CA ASP A 391 3.38 -7.68 32.30
C ASP A 391 4.74 -6.97 32.25
N SER A 392 4.97 -5.96 33.11
CA SER A 392 6.24 -5.23 33.14
C SER A 392 7.46 -6.16 33.33
N TRP A 393 7.24 -7.30 33.99
CA TRP A 393 8.24 -8.36 34.21
C TRP A 393 8.85 -8.91 32.91
N GLN A 394 8.14 -8.84 31.78
CA GLN A 394 8.62 -9.30 30.48
C GLN A 394 9.75 -8.43 29.91
N THR A 395 10.01 -7.26 30.49
CA THR A 395 11.17 -6.43 30.14
C THR A 395 12.08 -6.27 31.35
N ALA A 396 13.36 -6.60 31.20
CA ALA A 396 14.34 -6.36 32.24
C ALA A 396 15.05 -5.03 32.07
N ALA A 397 15.20 -4.31 33.18
CA ALA A 397 16.07 -3.16 33.27
C ALA A 397 17.53 -3.62 33.22
N VAL A 398 18.36 -2.87 32.51
CA VAL A 398 19.81 -3.07 32.44
C VAL A 398 20.49 -1.79 32.88
N ALA A 399 21.38 -1.88 33.87
CA ALA A 399 22.09 -0.73 34.41
C ALA A 399 23.60 -1.00 34.54
N GLU A 400 24.42 0.00 34.20
CA GLU A 400 25.84 0.05 34.56
C GLU A 400 25.92 0.57 36.00
N VAL A 401 26.54 -0.21 36.88
CA VAL A 401 26.61 0.06 38.32
C VAL A 401 28.04 -0.02 38.86
N GLY A 402 29.06 -0.16 38.00
CA GLY A 402 30.45 -0.29 38.41
C GLY A 402 30.91 0.89 39.26
N SER A 403 30.50 2.11 38.90
CA SER A 403 30.77 3.34 39.68
C SER A 403 30.12 3.38 41.06
N LEU A 404 29.09 2.57 41.31
CA LEU A 404 28.43 2.44 42.61
C LEU A 404 29.05 1.34 43.48
N LEU A 405 29.92 0.51 42.91
CA LEU A 405 30.60 -0.57 43.61
C LEU A 405 31.97 -0.13 44.14
N THR A 406 32.36 -0.67 45.28
CA THR A 406 33.62 -0.35 45.97
C THR A 406 34.41 -1.61 46.29
N ALA A 407 35.70 -1.46 46.63
CA ALA A 407 36.45 -2.56 47.24
C ALA A 407 35.86 -2.87 48.63
N GLY A 408 35.76 -4.16 48.99
CA GLY A 408 35.09 -4.61 50.20
C GLY A 408 33.61 -4.96 49.98
N THR A 409 32.79 -4.83 51.02
CA THR A 409 31.38 -5.26 51.02
C THR A 409 30.50 -4.31 50.21
N ASN A 410 29.71 -4.88 49.31
CA ASN A 410 28.70 -4.20 48.52
C ASN A 410 27.34 -4.87 48.74
N THR A 411 26.27 -4.09 48.57
CA THR A 411 24.89 -4.51 48.79
C THR A 411 24.03 -4.25 47.56
N ILE A 412 23.31 -5.28 47.13
CA ILE A 412 22.18 -5.16 46.20
C ILE A 412 20.90 -5.27 47.02
N ALA A 413 19.98 -4.35 46.80
CA ALA A 413 18.67 -4.34 47.44
C ALA A 413 17.58 -4.19 46.37
N ILE A 414 16.53 -5.00 46.43
CA ILE A 414 15.43 -5.00 45.46
C ILE A 414 14.11 -4.99 46.22
N SER A 415 13.18 -4.11 45.84
CA SER A 415 11.78 -4.22 46.24
C SER A 415 10.96 -4.67 45.05
N THR A 416 10.15 -5.71 45.23
CA THR A 416 9.26 -6.21 44.19
C THR A 416 7.83 -6.19 44.68
N GLU A 417 6.96 -5.54 43.92
CA GLU A 417 5.54 -5.42 44.21
C GLU A 417 4.77 -6.30 43.25
N ASN A 418 4.06 -7.28 43.81
CA ASN A 418 3.00 -8.00 43.13
C ASN A 418 1.72 -7.18 43.25
N THR A 419 1.15 -6.75 42.13
CA THR A 419 0.03 -5.80 42.10
C THR A 419 -1.33 -6.48 42.05
N THR A 420 -1.37 -7.73 41.61
CA THR A 420 -2.60 -8.54 41.55
C THR A 420 -2.40 -9.88 42.25
N GLN A 421 -3.45 -10.71 42.32
CA GLN A 421 -3.29 -12.10 42.74
C GLN A 421 -2.82 -12.93 41.54
N SER A 422 -1.51 -12.93 41.33
CA SER A 422 -0.81 -13.54 40.20
C SER A 422 0.46 -14.22 40.68
N PRO A 423 1.18 -14.97 39.81
CA PRO A 423 2.55 -15.36 40.08
C PRO A 423 3.40 -14.16 40.53
N ALA A 424 4.36 -14.39 41.44
CA ALA A 424 5.20 -13.33 41.98
C ALA A 424 6.64 -13.79 42.13
N GLY A 425 7.58 -12.93 41.73
CA GLY A 425 9.00 -13.23 41.82
C GLY A 425 9.87 -12.04 41.43
N THR A 426 11.11 -12.02 41.91
CA THR A 426 12.15 -11.13 41.39
C THR A 426 13.29 -11.95 40.83
N ILE A 427 13.93 -11.44 39.79
CA ILE A 427 15.11 -12.07 39.19
C ILE A 427 16.14 -11.01 38.82
N ALA A 428 17.40 -11.25 39.17
CA ALA A 428 18.49 -10.35 38.83
C ALA A 428 19.82 -11.09 38.63
N LYS A 429 20.68 -10.49 37.80
CA LYS A 429 22.05 -10.93 37.57
C LYS A 429 22.97 -9.71 37.47
N LEU A 430 23.93 -9.61 38.39
CA LEU A 430 25.06 -8.69 38.33
C LEU A 430 26.28 -9.41 37.75
N THR A 431 26.88 -8.85 36.71
CA THR A 431 28.14 -9.30 36.13
C THR A 431 29.21 -8.23 36.35
N VAL A 432 30.26 -8.56 37.12
CA VAL A 432 31.37 -7.65 37.41
C VAL A 432 32.54 -7.96 36.47
N GLN A 433 33.05 -6.96 35.75
CA GLN A 433 34.15 -7.16 34.81
C GLN A 433 35.42 -7.62 35.55
N GLY A 434 35.94 -8.81 35.19
CA GLY A 434 37.11 -9.41 35.84
C GLY A 434 36.85 -9.87 37.30
N GLY A 435 35.58 -9.91 37.72
CA GLY A 435 35.16 -10.26 39.07
C GLY A 435 34.06 -11.33 39.10
N PRO A 436 33.33 -11.46 40.22
CA PRO A 436 32.28 -12.47 40.37
C PRO A 436 31.00 -12.10 39.60
N THR A 437 30.17 -13.12 39.36
CA THR A 437 28.76 -12.96 38.99
C THR A 437 27.90 -13.18 40.24
N VAL A 438 26.94 -12.29 40.49
CA VAL A 438 25.96 -12.42 41.57
C VAL A 438 24.58 -12.58 40.96
N VAL A 439 23.89 -13.68 41.27
CA VAL A 439 22.56 -13.99 40.74
C VAL A 439 21.54 -14.08 41.87
N THR A 440 20.26 -13.84 41.57
CA THR A 440 19.16 -14.19 42.48
C THR A 440 19.05 -15.70 42.63
N ASP A 441 19.11 -16.16 43.88
CA ASP A 441 19.03 -17.56 44.28
C ASP A 441 18.56 -17.66 45.75
N GLY A 442 18.51 -18.87 46.30
CA GLY A 442 18.09 -19.12 47.67
C GLY A 442 19.02 -18.56 48.76
N THR A 443 20.14 -17.92 48.39
CA THR A 443 21.09 -17.31 49.34
C THR A 443 20.80 -15.83 49.62
N TRP A 444 19.82 -15.25 48.94
CA TRP A 444 19.34 -13.89 49.20
C TRP A 444 18.54 -13.84 50.50
N LYS A 445 18.49 -12.68 51.14
CA LYS A 445 17.61 -12.39 52.28
C LYS A 445 16.30 -11.80 51.78
N ALA A 446 15.17 -12.13 52.41
CA ALA A 446 13.85 -11.60 52.04
C ALA A 446 13.04 -11.12 53.26
N SER A 447 12.24 -10.07 53.09
CA SER A 447 11.37 -9.52 54.13
C SER A 447 10.01 -9.08 53.58
N ARG A 448 9.00 -9.06 54.48
CA ARG A 448 7.67 -8.50 54.24
C ARG A 448 7.60 -6.98 54.42
N SER A 449 8.60 -6.38 55.07
CA SER A 449 8.69 -4.92 55.28
C SER A 449 10.09 -4.41 54.97
N GLY A 450 10.14 -3.19 54.40
CA GLY A 450 11.36 -2.44 54.14
C GLY A 450 11.42 -1.24 55.09
N PRO A 451 11.98 -1.39 56.31
CA PRO A 451 12.13 -0.28 57.24
C PRO A 451 13.09 0.79 56.68
N ASP A 452 13.06 2.00 57.21
CA ASP A 452 13.94 3.08 56.76
C ASP A 452 15.42 2.65 56.74
N GLY A 453 16.07 2.89 55.60
CA GLY A 453 17.47 2.53 55.40
C GLY A 453 17.72 1.06 55.03
N TRP A 454 16.70 0.21 54.86
CA TRP A 454 16.85 -1.19 54.46
C TRP A 454 17.63 -1.40 53.16
N GLN A 455 17.79 -0.38 52.32
CA GLN A 455 18.56 -0.41 51.08
C GLN A 455 20.05 -0.10 51.27
N GLN A 456 20.46 0.40 52.44
CA GLN A 456 21.82 0.84 52.74
C GLN A 456 22.76 -0.34 53.00
N GLY A 457 24.06 -0.14 52.74
CA GLY A 457 25.09 -1.16 52.97
C GLY A 457 25.27 -1.56 54.44
N THR A 458 24.97 -0.65 55.37
CA THR A 458 25.13 -0.81 56.82
C THR A 458 23.93 -1.46 57.52
N PHE A 459 22.84 -1.72 56.80
CA PHE A 459 21.63 -2.30 57.39
C PHE A 459 21.84 -3.77 57.78
N ASP A 460 21.46 -4.12 59.01
CA ASP A 460 21.49 -5.51 59.51
C ASP A 460 20.24 -6.28 59.07
N ASP A 461 20.42 -7.21 58.13
CA ASP A 461 19.39 -8.14 57.65
C ASP A 461 19.54 -9.55 58.26
N GLY A 462 20.31 -9.71 59.34
CA GLY A 462 20.57 -11.00 59.98
C GLY A 462 19.29 -11.73 60.41
N SER A 463 18.26 -10.97 60.81
CA SER A 463 16.94 -11.48 61.19
C SER A 463 16.03 -11.84 60.00
N TRP A 464 16.39 -11.46 58.76
CA TRP A 464 15.59 -11.79 57.59
C TRP A 464 15.76 -13.27 57.23
N PRO A 465 14.69 -14.01 56.91
CA PRO A 465 14.82 -15.37 56.37
C PRO A 465 15.51 -15.35 54.99
N ALA A 466 16.00 -16.52 54.58
CA ALA A 466 16.42 -16.71 53.21
C ALA A 466 15.22 -16.60 52.24
N ALA A 467 15.45 -16.02 51.06
CA ALA A 467 14.50 -16.03 49.97
C ALA A 467 14.29 -17.47 49.48
N ARG A 468 13.06 -17.80 49.07
CA ARG A 468 12.80 -19.09 48.41
C ARG A 468 13.09 -18.95 46.91
N ALA A 469 14.01 -19.78 46.41
CA ALA A 469 14.17 -19.97 44.97
C ALA A 469 12.96 -20.74 44.42
N LEU A 470 12.32 -20.17 43.39
CA LEU A 470 11.08 -20.69 42.82
C LEU A 470 11.37 -21.56 41.60
N THR A 471 12.01 -20.98 40.58
CA THR A 471 12.34 -21.64 39.32
C THR A 471 13.51 -20.92 38.65
N ALA A 472 14.30 -21.64 37.84
CA ALA A 472 15.38 -21.04 37.08
C ALA A 472 14.84 -20.12 35.96
N TYR A 473 15.65 -19.16 35.52
CA TYR A 473 15.36 -18.41 34.29
C TYR A 473 15.07 -19.37 33.11
N GLY A 474 14.06 -19.06 32.30
CA GLY A 474 13.61 -19.93 31.21
C GLY A 474 12.51 -20.93 31.60
N SER A 475 12.08 -20.96 32.86
CA SER A 475 11.12 -21.94 33.39
C SER A 475 9.97 -21.27 34.18
N GLY A 476 8.98 -22.07 34.59
CA GLY A 476 7.80 -21.60 35.31
C GLY A 476 6.85 -20.75 34.44
N PRO A 477 5.93 -19.97 35.04
CA PRO A 477 4.97 -19.14 34.31
C PRO A 477 5.65 -18.04 33.47
N TRP A 478 6.89 -17.68 33.82
CA TRP A 478 7.66 -16.65 33.12
C TRP A 478 8.37 -17.15 31.86
N GLY A 479 8.76 -18.43 31.82
CA GLY A 479 9.51 -19.01 30.70
C GLY A 479 10.77 -18.20 30.33
N ALA A 480 11.05 -18.11 29.02
CA ALA A 480 12.13 -17.30 28.47
C ALA A 480 11.67 -15.90 28.01
N ASN A 481 10.49 -15.45 28.45
CA ASN A 481 9.80 -14.28 27.92
C ASN A 481 10.35 -12.94 28.41
N VAL A 482 11.41 -12.96 29.24
CA VAL A 482 12.09 -11.72 29.65
C VAL A 482 12.99 -11.23 28.52
N ALA A 483 12.57 -10.15 27.88
CA ALA A 483 13.37 -9.35 26.98
C ALA A 483 14.35 -8.50 27.80
N VAL A 484 15.64 -8.70 27.56
CA VAL A 484 16.71 -7.87 28.14
C VAL A 484 17.11 -6.84 27.09
N SER A 485 16.87 -5.57 27.39
CA SER A 485 17.21 -4.48 26.47
C SER A 485 18.72 -4.25 26.45
N ALA A 486 19.28 -4.12 25.26
CA ALA A 486 20.68 -3.86 25.03
C ALA A 486 20.85 -2.54 24.26
N PRO A 487 21.95 -1.80 24.48
CA PRO A 487 22.23 -0.62 23.66
C PRO A 487 22.35 -1.00 22.18
N ALA A 488 21.80 -0.14 21.31
CA ALA A 488 21.90 -0.30 19.87
C ALA A 488 23.38 -0.28 19.47
N PRO A 489 23.92 -1.33 18.80
CA PRO A 489 25.32 -1.35 18.42
C PRO A 489 25.62 -0.31 17.34
N LEU A 490 26.82 0.26 17.46
CA LEU A 490 27.52 0.95 16.40
C LEU A 490 28.45 -0.06 15.72
N LEU A 491 28.50 -0.04 14.39
CA LEU A 491 29.40 -0.85 13.56
C LEU A 491 30.15 0.09 12.63
N ARG A 492 31.48 -0.04 12.53
CA ARG A 492 32.28 0.82 11.62
C ARG A 492 33.44 0.08 10.95
N LYS A 493 33.83 0.59 9.77
CA LYS A 493 35.09 0.23 9.09
C LYS A 493 35.66 1.42 8.32
N SER A 494 36.93 1.72 8.58
CA SER A 494 37.73 2.62 7.72
C SER A 494 38.25 1.86 6.49
N PHE A 495 38.31 2.53 5.35
CA PHE A 495 38.93 2.04 4.12
C PHE A 495 39.54 3.19 3.32
N THR A 496 40.45 2.92 2.40
CA THR A 496 41.15 3.95 1.62
C THR A 496 40.77 3.88 0.15
N VAL A 497 40.46 5.04 -0.44
CA VAL A 497 40.21 5.21 -1.87
C VAL A 497 41.38 5.98 -2.48
N THR A 498 42.15 5.33 -3.36
CA THR A 498 43.36 5.92 -3.98
C THR A 498 43.18 6.30 -5.45
N LYS A 499 42.15 5.76 -6.12
CA LYS A 499 41.85 6.01 -7.53
C LYS A 499 40.59 6.86 -7.69
N PRO A 500 40.45 7.62 -8.78
CA PRO A 500 39.21 8.33 -9.10
C PRO A 500 38.04 7.35 -9.28
N VAL A 501 36.95 7.58 -8.54
CA VAL A 501 35.74 6.75 -8.55
C VAL A 501 34.81 7.22 -9.68
N ALA A 502 34.39 6.30 -10.55
CA ALA A 502 33.38 6.54 -11.58
C ALA A 502 31.96 6.33 -11.02
N SER A 503 31.76 5.30 -10.21
CA SER A 503 30.49 5.05 -9.51
C SER A 503 30.70 4.28 -8.21
N ALA A 504 29.80 4.50 -7.25
CA ALA A 504 29.75 3.75 -6.01
C ALA A 504 28.31 3.37 -5.65
N ARG A 505 28.11 2.08 -5.39
CA ARG A 505 26.81 1.51 -4.98
C ARG A 505 26.93 0.84 -3.64
N LEU A 506 26.17 1.35 -2.68
CA LEU A 506 26.07 0.79 -1.36
C LEU A 506 24.80 -0.02 -1.25
N LEU A 507 24.96 -1.31 -0.95
CA LEU A 507 23.88 -2.22 -0.67
C LEU A 507 23.79 -2.44 0.84
N THR A 508 22.62 -2.25 1.43
CA THR A 508 22.42 -2.39 2.88
C THR A 508 21.16 -3.18 3.21
N THR A 509 21.24 -3.94 4.29
CA THR A 509 20.09 -4.61 4.91
C THR A 509 20.37 -4.84 6.40
N ALA A 510 19.32 -5.21 7.13
CA ALA A 510 19.44 -5.65 8.51
C ALA A 510 18.38 -6.72 8.83
N LEU A 511 18.70 -7.56 9.78
CA LEU A 511 17.72 -8.32 10.53
C LEU A 511 17.46 -7.52 11.80
N GLY A 512 16.38 -6.74 11.75
CA GLY A 512 16.16 -5.60 12.65
C GLY A 512 16.07 -4.33 11.81
N LEU A 513 16.51 -3.20 12.36
CA LEU A 513 16.56 -1.92 11.67
C LEU A 513 17.99 -1.42 11.54
N GLN A 514 18.25 -0.55 10.56
CA GLN A 514 19.54 0.10 10.41
C GLN A 514 19.44 1.56 10.00
N GLU A 515 20.43 2.34 10.46
CA GLU A 515 20.78 3.64 9.91
C GLU A 515 22.25 3.65 9.51
N THR A 516 22.53 3.63 8.21
CA THR A 516 23.88 3.60 7.64
C THR A 516 24.40 5.02 7.37
N HIS A 517 25.68 5.23 7.66
CA HIS A 517 26.41 6.50 7.48
C HIS A 517 27.68 6.26 6.67
N LEU A 518 28.03 7.22 5.81
CA LEU A 518 29.29 7.28 5.09
C LEU A 518 29.93 8.64 5.32
N ASN A 519 31.14 8.65 5.91
CA ASN A 519 31.90 9.86 6.20
C ASN A 519 31.16 10.90 7.06
N GLY A 520 30.39 10.44 8.05
CA GLY A 520 29.62 11.30 8.95
C GLY A 520 28.28 11.81 8.39
N VAL A 521 27.82 11.24 7.27
CA VAL A 521 26.55 11.61 6.62
C VAL A 521 25.68 10.37 6.49
N LYS A 522 24.42 10.46 6.91
CA LYS A 522 23.42 9.41 6.73
C LYS A 522 23.21 9.10 5.23
N VAL A 523 23.17 7.81 4.89
CA VAL A 523 22.90 7.35 3.53
C VAL A 523 21.39 7.27 3.29
N GLY A 524 20.87 8.12 2.42
CA GLY A 524 19.46 8.18 2.05
C GLY A 524 18.57 8.82 3.12
N ALA A 525 17.29 9.01 2.79
CA ALA A 525 16.30 9.65 3.65
C ALA A 525 15.47 8.66 4.48
N GLN A 526 15.67 7.36 4.25
CA GLN A 526 14.83 6.30 4.75
C GLN A 526 15.03 6.11 6.24
N VAL A 527 13.95 5.71 6.88
CA VAL A 527 13.86 5.36 8.29
C VAL A 527 13.23 3.99 8.40
N LEU A 528 13.43 3.32 9.55
CA LEU A 528 12.93 1.97 9.79
C LEU A 528 13.34 0.96 8.69
N ALA A 529 14.50 1.16 8.05
CA ALA A 529 14.99 0.28 6.99
C ALA A 529 15.53 -1.02 7.60
N PRO A 530 15.30 -2.21 6.99
CA PRO A 530 14.78 -2.42 5.63
C PRO A 530 13.24 -2.60 5.56
N GLY A 531 12.51 -2.28 6.62
CA GLY A 531 11.09 -2.58 6.74
C GLY A 531 10.83 -3.97 7.30
N TRP A 532 9.57 -4.40 7.24
CA TRP A 532 9.10 -5.67 7.80
C TRP A 532 8.69 -6.64 6.69
N THR A 533 9.28 -7.82 6.69
CA THR A 533 8.87 -9.01 5.93
C THR A 533 8.88 -10.20 6.87
N ASP A 534 8.38 -11.37 6.45
CA ASP A 534 8.75 -12.61 7.14
C ASP A 534 10.26 -12.86 6.91
N TYR A 535 11.09 -12.51 7.90
CA TYR A 535 12.54 -12.62 7.81
C TYR A 535 13.04 -14.07 7.64
N ALA A 536 12.20 -15.08 7.90
CA ALA A 536 12.51 -16.48 7.63
C ALA A 536 12.36 -16.85 6.14
N LYS A 537 11.56 -16.09 5.38
CA LYS A 537 11.28 -16.31 3.95
C LYS A 537 12.01 -15.34 3.03
N ARG A 538 12.03 -14.05 3.39
CA ARG A 538 12.73 -13.01 2.62
C ARG A 538 13.15 -11.83 3.48
N VAL A 539 14.24 -11.17 3.07
CA VAL A 539 14.72 -9.92 3.68
C VAL A 539 15.04 -8.94 2.58
N GLN A 540 14.44 -7.75 2.64
CA GLN A 540 14.70 -6.70 1.67
C GLN A 540 16.09 -6.09 1.88
N TYR A 541 16.84 -5.89 0.80
CA TYR A 541 18.03 -5.04 0.78
C TYR A 541 17.81 -3.88 -0.17
N ARG A 542 18.55 -2.81 0.06
CA ARG A 542 18.44 -1.60 -0.74
C ARG A 542 19.75 -1.27 -1.44
N VAL A 543 19.65 -0.73 -2.65
CA VAL A 543 20.77 -0.19 -3.42
C VAL A 543 20.73 1.35 -3.36
N SER A 544 21.82 1.97 -2.94
CA SER A 544 21.97 3.44 -2.87
C SER A 544 23.17 3.92 -3.70
N ASP A 545 23.01 5.03 -4.43
CA ASP A 545 24.15 5.75 -5.01
C ASP A 545 24.83 6.59 -3.94
N VAL A 546 26.11 6.29 -3.69
CA VAL A 546 26.96 7.02 -2.73
C VAL A 546 28.21 7.62 -3.38
N THR A 547 28.22 7.73 -4.72
CA THR A 547 29.37 8.21 -5.50
C THR A 547 29.86 9.57 -5.01
N GLY A 548 28.93 10.51 -4.79
CA GLY A 548 29.24 11.86 -4.33
C GLY A 548 29.59 11.99 -2.84
N GLN A 549 29.49 10.91 -2.06
CA GLN A 549 29.79 10.91 -0.62
C GLN A 549 31.21 10.38 -0.31
N LEU A 550 31.89 9.82 -1.31
CA LEU A 550 33.25 9.34 -1.19
C LEU A 550 34.27 10.47 -1.35
N ARG A 551 35.44 10.26 -0.76
CA ARG A 551 36.59 11.16 -0.90
C ARG A 551 37.87 10.38 -1.19
N THR A 552 38.86 11.05 -1.78
CA THR A 552 40.21 10.47 -1.89
C THR A 552 40.83 10.35 -0.51
N GLY A 553 41.52 9.24 -0.23
CA GLY A 553 42.10 8.92 1.08
C GLY A 553 41.16 8.10 1.96
N GLU A 554 41.23 8.30 3.27
CA GLU A 554 40.44 7.54 4.24
C GLU A 554 38.94 7.88 4.12
N ASN A 555 38.11 6.84 4.08
CA ASN A 555 36.65 6.89 4.18
C ASN A 555 36.21 5.97 5.33
N VAL A 556 35.06 6.28 5.93
CA VAL A 556 34.46 5.47 7.00
C VAL A 556 33.03 5.12 6.61
N LEU A 557 32.73 3.82 6.56
CA LEU A 557 31.36 3.31 6.50
C LEU A 557 30.96 2.85 7.89
N GLY A 558 29.76 3.22 8.32
CA GLY A 558 29.24 2.87 9.63
C GLY A 558 27.74 2.63 9.65
N ALA A 559 27.24 1.91 10.64
CA ALA A 559 25.80 1.76 10.88
C ALA A 559 25.45 1.76 12.38
N LEU A 560 24.29 2.36 12.70
CA LEU A 560 23.54 2.07 13.92
C LEU A 560 22.55 0.94 13.60
N VAL A 561 22.35 -0.01 14.52
CA VAL A 561 21.46 -1.16 14.31
C VAL A 561 20.45 -1.27 15.45
N GLY A 562 19.16 -1.34 15.14
CA GLY A 562 18.05 -1.45 16.09
C GLY A 562 17.32 -2.78 16.01
N ASN A 563 16.52 -3.11 17.02
CA ASN A 563 15.82 -4.37 17.16
C ASN A 563 14.71 -4.58 16.13
N GLY A 564 13.91 -3.53 15.88
CA GLY A 564 12.77 -3.57 14.95
C GLY A 564 11.81 -4.73 15.19
N TRP A 565 11.18 -5.18 14.10
CA TRP A 565 10.31 -6.36 14.11
C TRP A 565 11.06 -7.69 14.27
N TYR A 566 12.37 -7.71 14.00
CA TYR A 566 13.16 -8.95 14.03
C TYR A 566 13.36 -9.47 15.46
N SER A 567 13.93 -8.62 16.32
CA SER A 567 14.28 -8.96 17.71
C SER A 567 13.59 -8.12 18.78
N GLY A 568 12.76 -7.15 18.39
CA GLY A 568 11.93 -6.36 19.29
C GLY A 568 10.54 -6.98 19.52
N SER A 569 9.64 -6.19 20.09
CA SER A 569 8.22 -6.52 20.24
C SER A 569 7.50 -6.47 18.89
N VAL A 570 6.48 -7.31 18.71
CA VAL A 570 5.59 -7.39 17.54
C VAL A 570 4.17 -7.55 18.05
N GLY A 571 3.58 -6.43 18.49
CA GLY A 571 2.23 -6.34 19.00
C GLY A 571 1.86 -7.42 20.00
N ILE A 572 0.61 -7.90 19.93
CA ILE A 572 0.10 -9.02 20.73
C ILE A 572 0.78 -10.36 20.43
N ALA A 573 1.59 -10.44 19.37
CA ALA A 573 2.36 -11.63 19.12
C ALA A 573 3.48 -11.79 20.16
N GLY A 574 3.94 -10.73 20.81
CA GLY A 574 5.02 -10.75 21.80
C GLY A 574 6.36 -10.32 21.20
N SER A 575 7.49 -10.64 21.83
CA SER A 575 8.83 -10.19 21.42
C SER A 575 9.69 -11.28 20.78
N ARG A 576 10.77 -10.86 20.11
CA ARG A 576 11.82 -11.75 19.57
C ARG A 576 11.29 -12.82 18.61
N LYS A 577 10.40 -12.41 17.70
CA LYS A 577 9.71 -13.33 16.78
C LYS A 577 10.60 -14.05 15.79
N TYR A 578 11.65 -13.37 15.32
CA TYR A 578 12.53 -13.91 14.27
C TYR A 578 13.96 -14.11 14.76
N GLY A 579 14.36 -13.42 15.83
CA GLY A 579 15.66 -13.58 16.48
C GLY A 579 15.76 -12.83 17.79
N THR A 580 16.88 -12.99 18.48
CA THR A 580 17.08 -12.46 19.84
C THR A 580 17.91 -11.18 19.89
N GLU A 581 18.55 -10.80 18.80
CA GLU A 581 19.38 -9.60 18.66
C GLU A 581 19.40 -9.14 17.19
N PRO A 582 19.67 -7.85 16.91
CA PRO A 582 19.71 -7.36 15.54
C PRO A 582 21.05 -7.60 14.86
N TRP A 583 21.03 -7.69 13.53
CA TRP A 583 22.20 -7.93 12.69
C TRP A 583 22.23 -6.99 11.49
N TYR A 584 23.41 -6.48 11.15
CA TYR A 584 23.61 -5.60 10.00
C TYR A 584 24.48 -6.26 8.92
N SER A 585 24.12 -6.05 7.65
CA SER A 585 24.98 -6.47 6.53
C SER A 585 25.01 -5.40 5.45
N ALA A 586 26.18 -5.20 4.86
CA ALA A 586 26.35 -4.28 3.75
C ALA A 586 27.48 -4.68 2.80
N GLN A 587 27.40 -4.18 1.58
CA GLN A 587 28.52 -4.17 0.63
C GLN A 587 28.52 -2.91 -0.22
N LEU A 588 29.69 -2.29 -0.31
CA LEU A 588 29.96 -1.11 -1.13
C LEU A 588 30.78 -1.53 -2.35
N ARG A 589 30.20 -1.45 -3.54
CA ARG A 589 30.91 -1.66 -4.81
C ARG A 589 31.42 -0.33 -5.34
N LEU A 590 32.73 -0.22 -5.52
CA LEU A 590 33.40 0.92 -6.14
C LEU A 590 33.83 0.52 -7.55
N THR A 591 33.47 1.34 -8.54
CA THR A 591 33.97 1.24 -9.91
C THR A 591 34.82 2.48 -10.18
N PHE A 592 36.05 2.28 -10.65
CA PHE A 592 37.00 3.35 -10.92
C PHE A 592 36.98 3.77 -12.39
N THR A 593 37.52 4.95 -12.69
CA THR A 593 37.57 5.49 -14.07
C THR A 593 38.47 4.69 -15.01
N ASP A 594 39.37 3.85 -14.48
CA ASP A 594 40.20 2.92 -15.26
C ASP A 594 39.50 1.58 -15.59
N GLY A 595 38.22 1.44 -15.21
CA GLY A 595 37.41 0.24 -15.42
C GLY A 595 37.59 -0.86 -14.38
N THR A 596 38.51 -0.71 -13.42
CA THR A 596 38.67 -1.65 -12.31
C THR A 596 37.57 -1.44 -11.25
N SER A 597 37.30 -2.47 -10.44
CA SER A 597 36.34 -2.36 -9.32
C SER A 597 36.85 -3.04 -8.06
N THR A 598 36.37 -2.60 -6.90
CA THR A 598 36.61 -3.23 -5.61
C THR A 598 35.35 -3.23 -4.75
N THR A 599 35.23 -4.21 -3.85
CA THR A 599 34.10 -4.32 -2.93
C THR A 599 34.59 -4.20 -1.49
N ILE A 600 33.94 -3.32 -0.71
CA ILE A 600 34.13 -3.22 0.73
C ILE A 600 32.87 -3.81 1.37
N ALA A 601 32.99 -4.95 2.04
CA ALA A 601 31.87 -5.67 2.61
C ALA A 601 31.94 -5.72 4.14
N THR A 602 30.80 -6.00 4.77
CA THR A 602 30.74 -6.42 6.18
C THR A 602 31.47 -7.74 6.38
N ASP A 603 32.42 -7.76 7.31
CA ASP A 603 33.28 -8.91 7.64
C ASP A 603 33.84 -8.76 9.07
N GLY A 604 34.64 -9.74 9.53
CA GLY A 604 35.22 -9.73 10.87
C GLY A 604 36.27 -8.65 11.15
N THR A 605 36.64 -7.83 10.15
CA THR A 605 37.60 -6.71 10.33
C THR A 605 36.91 -5.39 10.71
N TRP A 606 35.59 -5.35 10.68
CA TRP A 606 34.81 -4.25 11.25
C TRP A 606 35.04 -4.15 12.75
N LYS A 607 34.61 -3.03 13.34
CA LYS A 607 34.61 -2.84 14.79
C LYS A 607 33.22 -2.47 15.29
N THR A 608 32.95 -2.78 16.55
CA THR A 608 31.68 -2.46 17.21
C THR A 608 31.86 -1.90 18.62
N ALA A 609 30.92 -1.05 19.02
CA ALA A 609 30.75 -0.53 20.37
C ALA A 609 29.26 -0.31 20.66
N ASP A 610 28.91 -0.17 21.93
CA ASP A 610 27.56 0.24 22.33
C ASP A 610 27.32 1.71 21.96
N GLY A 611 26.15 2.01 21.40
CA GLY A 611 25.76 3.37 21.01
C GLY A 611 25.10 4.19 22.13
N PRO A 612 24.75 5.45 21.81
CA PRO A 612 24.01 6.34 22.71
C PRO A 612 22.53 5.93 22.88
N ILE A 613 21.96 5.17 21.95
CA ILE A 613 20.65 4.54 22.11
C ILE A 613 20.81 3.37 23.08
N ARG A 614 20.26 3.50 24.28
CA ARG A 614 20.38 2.54 25.38
C ARG A 614 19.32 1.46 25.35
N ALA A 615 18.17 1.78 24.75
CA ALA A 615 17.07 0.87 24.51
C ALA A 615 16.26 1.39 23.31
N ASP A 616 15.80 0.47 22.47
CA ASP A 616 14.87 0.75 21.37
C ASP A 616 13.86 -0.38 21.24
N ASP A 617 12.60 -0.01 21.02
CA ASP A 617 11.52 -0.91 20.66
C ASP A 617 10.44 -0.12 19.90
N LEU A 618 9.80 -0.76 18.91
CA LEU A 618 8.76 -0.12 18.11
C LEU A 618 7.56 0.33 18.95
N TYR A 619 7.21 -0.39 20.00
CA TYR A 619 6.02 -0.18 20.84
C TYR A 619 6.35 0.52 22.15
N GLN A 620 7.51 0.24 22.75
CA GLN A 620 7.87 0.80 24.05
C GLN A 620 8.52 2.18 23.97
N GLY A 621 9.20 2.51 22.86
CA GLY A 621 9.90 3.78 22.63
C GLY A 621 11.43 3.64 22.63
N GLU A 622 12.11 4.79 22.57
CA GLU A 622 13.59 4.87 22.51
C GLU A 622 14.16 5.64 23.71
N THR A 623 15.20 5.09 24.34
CA THR A 623 15.98 5.77 25.39
C THR A 623 17.36 6.13 24.86
N TYR A 624 17.68 7.42 24.86
CA TYR A 624 18.91 7.98 24.31
C TYR A 624 19.70 8.77 25.36
N ASP A 625 20.99 8.49 25.49
CA ASP A 625 21.92 9.23 26.35
C ASP A 625 22.96 9.99 25.51
N ALA A 626 22.78 11.31 25.41
CA ALA A 626 23.65 12.17 24.61
C ALA A 626 25.08 12.28 25.14
N ARG A 627 25.31 11.97 26.42
CA ARG A 627 26.67 11.96 27.01
C ARG A 627 27.58 10.93 26.35
N LEU A 628 26.99 9.93 25.68
CA LEU A 628 27.69 8.85 24.98
C LEU A 628 27.79 9.07 23.47
N ALA A 629 27.21 10.16 22.94
CA ALA A 629 27.30 10.47 21.52
C ALA A 629 28.74 10.88 21.15
N THR A 630 29.23 10.38 20.02
CA THR A 630 30.61 10.61 19.54
C THR A 630 30.62 10.86 18.02
N GLY A 631 31.75 11.29 17.46
CA GLY A 631 31.95 11.40 16.00
C GLY A 631 32.42 10.09 15.34
N TRP A 632 31.91 8.95 15.78
CA TRP A 632 32.40 7.60 15.45
C TRP A 632 32.36 7.25 13.95
N ASP A 633 31.43 7.84 13.21
CA ASP A 633 31.17 7.63 11.80
C ASP A 633 32.04 8.50 10.87
N ARG A 634 32.97 9.28 11.45
CA ARG A 634 33.90 10.13 10.73
C ARG A 634 35.30 9.50 10.65
N PRO A 635 36.04 9.77 9.56
CA PRO A 635 37.46 9.45 9.48
C PRO A 635 38.29 10.17 10.54
N GLY A 636 39.42 9.58 10.94
CA GLY A 636 40.27 10.09 12.04
C GLY A 636 39.75 9.82 13.45
N PHE A 637 38.62 9.12 13.62
CA PHE A 637 38.13 8.68 14.92
C PHE A 637 39.00 7.53 15.49
N ASP A 638 39.35 7.62 16.79
CA ASP A 638 40.12 6.60 17.49
C ASP A 638 39.24 5.44 17.96
N ASP A 639 39.20 4.36 17.17
CA ASP A 639 38.45 3.14 17.46
C ASP A 639 39.32 2.00 18.02
N ARG A 640 40.52 2.30 18.56
CA ARG A 640 41.41 1.26 19.13
C ARG A 640 40.78 0.54 20.32
N GLY A 641 39.89 1.21 21.05
CA GLY A 641 39.13 0.63 22.17
C GLY A 641 37.86 -0.13 21.76
N TRP A 642 37.52 -0.17 20.47
CA TRP A 642 36.34 -0.90 19.99
C TRP A 642 36.65 -2.37 19.77
N ALA A 643 35.68 -3.22 20.04
CA ALA A 643 35.82 -4.67 19.91
C ALA A 643 35.55 -5.13 18.47
N ALA A 644 35.98 -6.34 18.13
CA ALA A 644 35.54 -7.00 16.90
C ALA A 644 34.06 -7.42 17.03
N PRO A 645 33.24 -7.29 15.99
CA PRO A 645 31.85 -7.74 16.01
C PRO A 645 31.77 -9.26 15.91
N ARG A 646 30.65 -9.82 16.38
CA ARG A 646 30.29 -11.19 16.02
C ARG A 646 29.88 -11.26 14.57
N VAL A 647 30.43 -12.25 13.88
CA VAL A 647 30.03 -12.62 12.52
C VAL A 647 29.02 -13.76 12.63
N ARG A 648 27.83 -13.58 12.06
CA ARG A 648 26.79 -14.61 12.03
C ARG A 648 27.29 -15.83 11.22
N GLY A 649 27.17 -17.04 11.79
CA GLY A 649 27.80 -18.26 11.23
C GLY A 649 26.87 -19.19 10.45
N ASP A 650 25.58 -18.93 10.48
CA ASP A 650 24.52 -19.66 9.76
C ASP A 650 24.27 -19.10 8.35
N ALA A 651 23.43 -19.80 7.59
CA ALA A 651 23.14 -19.45 6.20
C ALA A 651 22.56 -18.04 6.10
N LYS A 652 22.99 -17.29 5.08
CA LYS A 652 22.43 -15.97 4.78
C LYS A 652 20.93 -16.10 4.51
N PRO A 653 20.10 -15.16 4.98
CA PRO A 653 18.68 -15.14 4.62
C PRO A 653 18.52 -14.93 3.10
N ASN A 654 17.35 -15.28 2.58
CA ASN A 654 16.99 -14.99 1.20
C ASN A 654 16.86 -13.47 1.01
N LEU A 655 17.80 -12.87 0.28
CA LEU A 655 17.85 -11.43 0.05
C LEU A 655 17.12 -11.06 -1.24
N VAL A 656 16.20 -10.10 -1.17
CA VAL A 656 15.47 -9.56 -2.31
C VAL A 656 15.65 -8.05 -2.40
N SER A 657 15.64 -7.48 -3.60
CA SER A 657 15.70 -6.01 -3.73
C SER A 657 14.44 -5.40 -3.15
N GLN A 658 14.56 -4.24 -2.51
CA GLN A 658 13.40 -3.57 -1.91
C GLN A 658 12.36 -3.19 -2.98
N VAL A 659 11.15 -3.75 -2.84
CA VAL A 659 10.02 -3.56 -3.75
C VAL A 659 9.27 -2.28 -3.40
N ASP A 660 8.94 -2.10 -2.13
CA ASP A 660 8.31 -0.88 -1.63
C ASP A 660 9.28 0.32 -1.68
N ASN A 661 8.75 1.53 -1.55
CA ASN A 661 9.57 2.74 -1.68
C ASN A 661 10.32 3.13 -0.39
N GLY A 662 10.14 2.34 0.68
CA GLY A 662 10.69 2.56 2.01
C GLY A 662 10.02 3.71 2.77
N VAL A 663 10.09 3.66 4.09
CA VAL A 663 9.51 4.68 4.96
C VAL A 663 10.42 5.92 5.00
N THR A 664 9.83 7.10 4.85
CA THR A 664 10.52 8.38 5.01
C THR A 664 9.68 9.32 5.88
N VAL A 665 10.33 10.29 6.53
CA VAL A 665 9.60 11.43 7.10
C VAL A 665 9.08 12.28 5.95
N GLN A 666 7.80 12.60 5.99
CA GLN A 666 7.09 13.26 4.89
C GLN A 666 6.50 14.59 5.29
N GLN A 667 6.11 14.76 6.57
CA GLN A 667 5.52 16.00 7.06
C GLN A 667 5.94 16.31 8.50
N GLU A 668 6.09 17.59 8.81
CA GLU A 668 6.38 18.08 10.16
C GLU A 668 5.16 18.82 10.75
N PHE A 669 4.97 18.69 12.06
CA PHE A 669 3.90 19.35 12.83
C PHE A 669 4.48 20.15 13.98
N LYS A 670 4.09 21.43 14.09
CA LYS A 670 4.37 22.24 15.27
C LYS A 670 3.19 22.16 16.23
N PRO A 671 3.40 22.17 17.56
CA PRO A 671 2.31 22.27 18.51
C PRO A 671 1.44 23.49 18.23
N VAL A 672 0.13 23.26 18.09
CA VAL A 672 -0.88 24.33 17.97
C VAL A 672 -1.26 24.89 19.34
N ALA A 673 -1.04 24.12 20.41
CA ALA A 673 -1.24 24.55 21.78
C ALA A 673 -0.29 23.82 22.75
N TRP A 674 -0.02 24.47 23.88
CA TRP A 674 0.64 23.89 25.05
C TRP A 674 -0.25 24.11 26.28
N THR A 675 -0.41 23.07 27.09
CA THR A 675 -1.07 23.15 28.41
C THR A 675 -0.17 22.57 29.49
N GLN A 676 -0.48 22.90 30.75
CA GLN A 676 0.22 22.36 31.92
C GLN A 676 -0.81 21.80 32.92
N PRO A 677 -1.38 20.61 32.67
CA PRO A 677 -2.44 20.06 33.52
C PRO A 677 -1.97 19.78 34.96
N LYS A 678 -0.66 19.57 35.17
CA LYS A 678 -0.04 19.44 36.49
C LYS A 678 1.30 20.18 36.53
N PRO A 679 1.77 20.69 37.69
CA PRO A 679 3.07 21.33 37.78
C PRO A 679 4.19 20.44 37.23
N GLY A 680 4.96 20.97 36.27
CA GLY A 680 6.05 20.24 35.62
C GLY A 680 5.65 19.20 34.56
N VAL A 681 4.35 19.03 34.30
CA VAL A 681 3.80 18.14 33.26
C VAL A 681 3.19 19.00 32.16
N TRP A 682 3.83 19.03 30.99
CA TRP A 682 3.38 19.82 29.84
C TRP A 682 2.76 18.92 28.79
N VAL A 683 1.65 19.34 28.18
CA VAL A 683 1.02 18.60 27.08
C VAL A 683 1.00 19.49 25.83
N ALA A 684 1.60 19.01 24.75
CA ALA A 684 1.49 19.60 23.41
C ALA A 684 0.31 18.98 22.66
N ASP A 685 -0.51 19.81 22.03
CA ASP A 685 -1.45 19.39 20.97
C ASP A 685 -0.81 19.68 19.61
N LEU A 686 -0.61 18.67 18.78
CA LEU A 686 -0.09 18.83 17.41
C LEU A 686 -1.18 19.13 16.37
N GLY A 687 -2.45 19.13 16.78
CA GLY A 687 -3.62 19.43 15.94
C GLY A 687 -4.03 18.30 14.99
N GLN A 688 -3.22 17.26 14.83
CA GLN A 688 -3.44 16.12 13.94
C GLN A 688 -2.98 14.83 14.64
N ASN A 689 -3.78 13.76 14.54
CA ASN A 689 -3.35 12.41 14.92
C ASN A 689 -2.57 11.78 13.76
N PHE A 690 -1.34 11.32 13.97
CA PHE A 690 -0.52 10.71 12.90
C PHE A 690 0.45 9.65 13.44
N GLY A 691 0.94 8.78 12.54
CA GLY A 691 2.04 7.84 12.80
C GLY A 691 3.42 8.50 12.63
N GLY A 692 4.28 8.44 13.65
CA GLY A 692 5.57 9.12 13.64
C GLY A 692 6.33 9.13 14.97
N TRP A 693 7.20 10.13 15.13
CA TRP A 693 7.89 10.45 16.39
C TRP A 693 8.12 11.96 16.51
N ASN A 694 8.76 12.41 17.60
CA ASN A 694 9.07 13.82 17.80
C ASN A 694 10.55 14.15 17.64
N ARG A 695 10.85 15.32 17.06
CA ARG A 695 12.11 16.04 17.25
C ARG A 695 11.98 16.93 18.48
N LEU A 696 12.80 16.66 19.50
CA LEU A 696 12.93 17.47 20.71
C LEU A 696 14.14 18.39 20.59
N THR A 697 14.02 19.65 21.01
CA THR A 697 15.13 20.60 21.12
C THR A 697 15.10 21.27 22.49
N VAL A 698 16.15 21.06 23.30
CA VAL A 698 16.18 21.47 24.71
C VAL A 698 17.62 21.78 25.15
N ALA A 699 17.78 22.79 26.02
CA ALA A 699 19.05 23.12 26.65
C ALA A 699 18.93 22.87 28.17
N GLY A 700 19.95 22.28 28.78
CA GLY A 700 19.95 22.02 30.22
C GLY A 700 21.25 21.35 30.69
N PRO A 701 21.39 21.13 32.00
CA PRO A 701 22.56 20.46 32.58
C PRO A 701 22.75 19.04 32.04
N ALA A 702 24.01 18.59 32.00
CA ALA A 702 24.34 17.21 31.68
C ALA A 702 23.63 16.25 32.66
N GLY A 703 23.03 15.18 32.15
CA GLY A 703 22.31 14.19 32.95
C GLY A 703 20.83 14.53 33.22
N THR A 704 20.36 15.73 32.89
CA THR A 704 18.92 16.03 32.87
C THR A 704 18.24 15.10 31.85
N THR A 705 17.14 14.45 32.26
CA THR A 705 16.38 13.54 31.39
C THR A 705 15.00 14.08 31.12
N VAL A 706 14.68 14.30 29.84
CA VAL A 706 13.34 14.65 29.37
C VAL A 706 12.62 13.39 28.93
N THR A 707 11.40 13.17 29.43
CA THR A 707 10.56 12.03 29.04
C THR A 707 9.38 12.52 28.20
N MET A 708 9.13 11.83 27.08
CA MET A 708 8.05 12.12 26.12
C MET A 708 7.10 10.94 26.05
N ARG A 709 5.83 11.13 26.45
CA ARG A 709 4.76 10.13 26.29
C ARG A 709 3.78 10.57 25.22
N HIS A 710 3.23 9.61 24.48
CA HIS A 710 2.40 9.88 23.31
C HIS A 710 0.97 9.37 23.51
N ALA A 711 -0.03 10.10 23.04
CA ALA A 711 -1.44 9.71 23.12
C ALA A 711 -2.29 10.23 21.95
N GLU A 712 -3.33 9.50 21.60
CA GLU A 712 -4.28 9.89 20.56
C GLU A 712 -5.30 10.92 21.07
N VAL A 713 -5.72 10.80 22.33
CA VAL A 713 -6.79 11.59 22.96
C VAL A 713 -6.42 12.04 24.39
N LEU A 714 -7.19 12.98 24.94
CA LEU A 714 -7.02 13.51 26.29
C LEU A 714 -8.14 13.05 27.23
N ASN A 715 -7.82 12.91 28.51
CA ASN A 715 -8.81 12.83 29.58
C ASN A 715 -9.53 14.19 29.74
N PRO A 716 -10.70 14.21 30.40
CA PRO A 716 -11.43 15.46 30.68
C PRO A 716 -10.64 16.51 31.48
N ASP A 717 -9.63 16.09 32.27
CA ASP A 717 -8.76 16.99 33.05
C ASP A 717 -7.59 17.59 32.24
N GLY A 718 -7.50 17.27 30.94
CA GLY A 718 -6.44 17.73 30.04
C GLY A 718 -5.15 16.92 30.10
N THR A 719 -5.07 15.86 30.92
CA THR A 719 -3.96 14.90 30.87
C THR A 719 -4.10 13.93 29.69
N ILE A 720 -3.01 13.32 29.26
CA ILE A 720 -3.05 12.34 28.16
C ILE A 720 -3.77 11.04 28.58
N TYR A 721 -4.54 10.45 27.67
CA TYR A 721 -5.16 9.13 27.86
C TYR A 721 -4.38 8.07 27.08
N THR A 722 -3.81 7.10 27.79
CA THR A 722 -2.97 6.04 27.18
C THR A 722 -3.50 4.62 27.44
N THR A 723 -4.66 4.47 28.08
CA THR A 723 -5.17 3.14 28.44
C THR A 723 -5.48 2.31 27.20
N ASN A 724 -5.91 2.93 26.08
CA ASN A 724 -6.14 2.23 24.81
C ASN A 724 -4.86 1.81 24.07
N LEU A 725 -3.68 2.22 24.54
CA LEU A 725 -2.39 1.75 24.02
C LEU A 725 -2.04 0.34 24.53
N ARG A 726 -2.79 -0.15 25.53
CA ARG A 726 -2.60 -1.47 26.17
C ARG A 726 -1.17 -1.63 26.69
N ALA A 727 -0.41 -2.63 26.24
CA ALA A 727 0.96 -2.87 26.71
C ALA A 727 2.01 -1.99 26.02
N ALA A 728 1.66 -1.17 25.02
CA ALA A 728 2.59 -0.24 24.39
C ALA A 728 2.80 1.00 25.28
N GLN A 729 4.02 1.20 25.79
CA GLN A 729 4.35 2.40 26.57
C GLN A 729 4.41 3.68 25.74
N ALA A 730 4.80 3.58 24.46
CA ALA A 730 4.98 4.72 23.55
C ALA A 730 5.73 5.89 24.22
N THR A 731 6.90 5.61 24.83
CA THR A 731 7.63 6.57 25.68
C THR A 731 9.09 6.70 25.28
N ASP A 732 9.49 7.90 24.85
CA ASP A 732 10.87 8.23 24.54
C ASP A 732 11.55 8.98 25.69
N ARG A 733 12.83 8.72 25.92
CA ARG A 733 13.63 9.36 26.98
C ARG A 733 14.93 9.90 26.43
N PHE A 734 15.22 11.16 26.71
CA PHE A 734 16.43 11.86 26.25
C PHE A 734 17.22 12.43 27.43
N THR A 735 18.42 11.90 27.66
CA THR A 735 19.37 12.42 28.65
C THR A 735 20.37 13.36 27.99
N LEU A 736 20.42 14.60 28.46
CA LEU A 736 21.23 15.68 27.89
C LEU A 736 22.73 15.49 28.17
N ALA A 737 23.57 15.91 27.22
CA ALA A 737 25.02 15.96 27.37
C ALA A 737 25.50 17.22 28.12
N GLY A 738 24.70 18.27 28.18
CA GLY A 738 25.04 19.53 28.81
C GLY A 738 26.03 20.36 28.00
N THR A 739 25.80 20.50 26.69
CA THR A 739 26.73 21.16 25.76
C THR A 739 26.90 22.67 25.96
N GLY A 740 26.10 23.29 26.83
CA GLY A 740 26.03 24.75 27.02
C GLY A 740 25.08 25.46 26.03
N GLY A 741 24.46 24.72 25.11
CA GLY A 741 23.42 25.22 24.19
C GLY A 741 22.30 24.20 23.96
N PRO A 742 21.35 24.49 23.06
CA PRO A 742 20.27 23.55 22.71
C PRO A 742 20.82 22.28 22.06
N GLU A 743 20.36 21.14 22.55
CA GLU A 743 20.60 19.81 21.98
C GLU A 743 19.34 19.33 21.26
N THR A 744 19.52 18.58 20.15
CA THR A 744 18.42 18.03 19.36
C THR A 744 18.42 16.51 19.43
N TYR A 745 17.24 15.94 19.72
CA TYR A 745 17.01 14.51 19.74
C TYR A 745 15.87 14.13 18.79
N GLU A 746 16.10 13.08 18.02
CA GLU A 746 15.10 12.36 17.24
C GLU A 746 15.31 10.86 17.44
N PRO A 747 14.27 10.09 17.79
CA PRO A 747 14.31 8.64 17.77
C PRO A 747 14.64 8.10 16.37
N ARG A 748 15.20 6.89 16.30
CA ARG A 748 15.59 6.21 15.05
C ARG A 748 14.89 4.89 14.84
N PHE A 749 14.58 4.17 15.93
CA PHE A 749 14.13 2.77 15.89
C PHE A 749 12.78 2.53 16.60
N THR A 750 11.92 3.55 16.63
CA THR A 750 10.57 3.45 17.20
C THR A 750 9.52 4.20 16.36
N VAL A 751 8.25 3.98 16.65
CA VAL A 751 7.12 4.70 16.04
C VAL A 751 5.94 4.75 17.02
N HIS A 752 5.22 5.87 17.00
CA HIS A 752 4.03 6.11 17.82
C HIS A 752 2.88 6.61 16.95
N GLY A 753 1.64 6.31 17.31
CA GLY A 753 0.44 6.94 16.75
C GLY A 753 -0.16 7.92 17.77
N TYR A 754 -0.18 9.21 17.45
CA TYR A 754 -0.53 10.23 18.45
C TYR A 754 -0.92 11.58 17.84
N ARG A 755 -1.65 12.36 18.66
CA ARG A 755 -1.87 13.80 18.48
C ARG A 755 -1.24 14.61 19.60
N TYR A 756 -1.25 14.05 20.81
CA TYR A 756 -0.83 14.71 22.04
C TYR A 756 0.48 14.14 22.56
N VAL A 757 1.34 15.01 23.09
CA VAL A 757 2.63 14.64 23.66
C VAL A 757 2.77 15.22 25.05
N GLU A 758 2.94 14.37 26.06
CA GLU A 758 3.28 14.80 27.42
C GLU A 758 4.81 14.89 27.56
N LEU A 759 5.31 16.02 28.07
CA LEU A 759 6.70 16.25 28.41
C LEU A 759 6.87 16.44 29.91
N THR A 760 7.79 15.67 30.49
CA THR A 760 8.23 15.80 31.89
C THR A 760 9.75 15.86 31.98
N GLY A 761 10.28 16.42 33.07
CA GLY A 761 11.73 16.60 33.25
C GLY A 761 12.33 17.74 32.43
N LEU A 762 11.50 18.62 31.86
CA LEU A 762 11.97 19.80 31.13
C LEU A 762 12.72 20.77 32.08
N PRO A 763 13.90 21.26 31.68
CA PRO A 763 14.66 22.23 32.47
C PRO A 763 14.04 23.64 32.48
N SER A 764 13.17 23.95 31.51
CA SER A 764 12.44 25.21 31.40
C SER A 764 11.08 24.98 30.73
N ALA A 765 10.17 25.95 30.82
CA ALA A 765 8.89 25.88 30.11
C ALA A 765 9.10 25.71 28.59
N PRO A 766 8.25 24.93 27.89
CA PRO A 766 8.38 24.70 26.47
C PRO A 766 8.00 25.96 25.65
N THR A 767 8.73 26.16 24.57
CA THR A 767 8.41 27.10 23.48
C THR A 767 7.97 26.36 22.20
N ALA A 768 7.56 27.09 21.17
CA ALA A 768 7.25 26.53 19.85
C ALA A 768 8.44 25.78 19.18
N ALA A 769 9.68 26.03 19.61
CA ALA A 769 10.86 25.33 19.10
C ALA A 769 11.14 24.00 19.82
N THR A 770 10.53 23.77 20.98
CA THR A 770 10.83 22.62 21.85
C THR A 770 10.53 21.28 21.19
N LEU A 771 9.42 21.22 20.45
CA LEU A 771 8.89 19.97 19.91
C LEU A 771 8.47 20.16 18.45
N THR A 772 8.75 19.17 17.62
CA THR A 772 8.19 19.05 16.27
C THR A 772 7.79 17.60 16.02
N GLY A 773 6.52 17.36 15.73
CA GLY A 773 6.04 16.05 15.27
C GLY A 773 6.59 15.73 13.89
N ARG A 774 7.00 14.48 13.66
CA ARG A 774 7.61 13.97 12.43
C ARG A 774 6.74 12.82 11.92
N ALA A 775 5.80 13.15 11.04
CA ALA A 775 4.95 12.15 10.41
C ALA A 775 5.73 11.43 9.30
N MET A 776 5.56 10.11 9.25
CA MET A 776 6.27 9.26 8.31
C MET A 776 5.36 8.17 7.76
N TRP A 777 5.64 7.74 6.52
CA TRP A 777 4.98 6.64 5.85
C TRP A 777 5.84 6.16 4.68
N THR A 778 5.50 5.03 4.10
CA THR A 778 6.16 4.51 2.89
C THR A 778 5.99 5.52 1.76
N SER A 779 7.09 5.93 1.13
CA SER A 779 7.03 7.03 0.16
C SER A 779 6.11 6.72 -1.02
N GLY A 780 5.06 7.52 -1.19
CA GLY A 780 4.13 7.46 -2.33
C GLY A 780 3.61 8.86 -2.62
N ALA A 781 3.48 9.20 -3.89
CA ALA A 781 2.92 10.50 -4.29
C ALA A 781 1.43 10.54 -3.94
N GLN A 782 0.90 11.71 -3.56
CA GLN A 782 -0.55 11.88 -3.46
C GLN A 782 -1.14 11.98 -4.88
N THR A 783 -1.78 10.91 -5.34
CA THR A 783 -2.30 10.79 -6.70
C THR A 783 -3.68 11.39 -6.88
N GLY A 784 -4.47 11.49 -5.80
CA GLY A 784 -5.85 11.95 -5.83
C GLY A 784 -6.09 13.21 -5.01
N THR A 785 -6.97 14.06 -5.51
CA THR A 785 -7.51 15.20 -4.76
C THR A 785 -9.03 15.22 -4.87
N PHE A 786 -9.71 15.46 -3.74
CA PHE A 786 -11.15 15.53 -3.66
C PHE A 786 -11.58 16.70 -2.78
N THR A 787 -12.54 17.49 -3.26
CA THR A 787 -13.10 18.65 -2.55
C THR A 787 -14.57 18.83 -2.90
N THR A 788 -15.38 19.31 -1.96
CA THR A 788 -16.81 19.58 -2.14
C THR A 788 -17.22 20.94 -1.54
N SER A 789 -18.47 21.34 -1.78
CA SER A 789 -19.09 22.49 -1.10
C SER A 789 -19.36 22.29 0.40
N ASP A 790 -19.23 21.07 0.93
CA ASP A 790 -19.54 20.74 2.32
C ASP A 790 -18.27 20.49 3.15
N ALA A 791 -18.16 21.21 4.27
CA ALA A 791 -16.99 21.15 5.12
C ALA A 791 -16.83 19.81 5.87
N LEU A 792 -17.94 19.14 6.22
CA LEU A 792 -17.92 17.84 6.89
C LEU A 792 -17.38 16.78 5.94
N VAL A 793 -17.82 16.77 4.68
CA VAL A 793 -17.32 15.84 3.66
C VAL A 793 -15.82 16.08 3.37
N ASN A 794 -15.40 17.34 3.32
CA ASN A 794 -13.98 17.69 3.15
C ASN A 794 -13.13 17.23 4.35
N GLN A 795 -13.64 17.40 5.57
CA GLN A 795 -12.99 16.92 6.79
C GLN A 795 -12.94 15.39 6.86
N LEU A 796 -13.99 14.70 6.38
CA LEU A 796 -13.99 13.24 6.26
C LEU A 796 -12.86 12.77 5.34
N GLN A 797 -12.73 13.33 4.13
CA GLN A 797 -11.65 12.96 3.23
C GLN A 797 -10.27 13.28 3.80
N HIS A 798 -10.12 14.39 4.52
CA HIS A 798 -8.88 14.70 5.26
C HIS A 798 -8.56 13.61 6.29
N ASN A 799 -9.55 13.19 7.09
CA ASN A 799 -9.39 12.15 8.10
C ASN A 799 -9.05 10.78 7.49
N ILE A 800 -9.65 10.43 6.36
CA ILE A 800 -9.36 9.20 5.60
C ILE A 800 -7.88 9.19 5.18
N LEU A 801 -7.41 10.27 4.55
CA LEU A 801 -6.04 10.39 4.07
C LEU A 801 -5.01 10.32 5.21
N TRP A 802 -5.29 10.93 6.36
CA TRP A 802 -4.41 10.83 7.53
C TRP A 802 -4.44 9.46 8.20
N GLY A 803 -5.61 8.80 8.21
CA GLY A 803 -5.74 7.42 8.68
C GLY A 803 -4.89 6.46 7.84
N GLU A 804 -4.92 6.62 6.52
CA GLU A 804 -4.07 5.86 5.60
C GLU A 804 -2.59 6.15 5.84
N ARG A 805 -2.16 7.42 5.75
CA ARG A 805 -0.74 7.79 5.91
C ARG A 805 -0.14 7.20 7.18
N SER A 806 -0.85 7.27 8.30
CA SER A 806 -0.36 6.78 9.59
C SER A 806 -0.07 5.28 9.60
N ASN A 807 -0.73 4.51 8.74
CA ASN A 807 -0.76 3.06 8.76
C ASN A 807 -0.04 2.40 7.57
N MET A 808 0.59 3.18 6.69
CA MET A 808 1.36 2.64 5.56
C MET A 808 2.86 2.60 5.87
N LEU A 809 3.23 1.90 6.94
CA LEU A 809 4.61 1.84 7.47
C LEU A 809 5.22 0.47 7.17
N SER A 810 5.78 0.29 5.96
CA SER A 810 6.30 -0.99 5.42
C SER A 810 5.26 -2.10 5.19
N VAL A 811 4.18 -2.13 5.97
CA VAL A 811 2.98 -2.97 5.82
C VAL A 811 1.73 -2.11 6.10
N PRO A 812 0.55 -2.43 5.53
CA PRO A 812 -0.71 -1.73 5.82
C PRO A 812 -1.23 -2.15 7.19
N SER A 813 -0.83 -1.44 8.24
CA SER A 813 -1.18 -1.79 9.62
C SER A 813 -2.64 -1.43 9.97
N ASP A 814 -3.29 -2.20 10.83
CA ASP A 814 -4.61 -1.86 11.37
C ASP A 814 -4.64 -0.49 12.05
N CYS A 815 -3.71 -0.27 12.97
CA CYS A 815 -3.54 0.98 13.70
C CYS A 815 -2.05 1.24 14.00
N PRO A 816 -1.61 2.50 14.24
CA PRO A 816 -0.20 2.83 14.42
C PRO A 816 0.27 2.97 15.88
N GLN A 817 -0.63 2.91 16.86
CA GLN A 817 -0.36 3.35 18.24
C GLN A 817 -0.19 2.23 19.27
N ARG A 818 -1.07 1.23 19.32
CA ARG A 818 -1.10 0.22 20.40
C ARG A 818 -0.14 -0.92 20.11
N ASP A 819 -0.09 -1.89 21.02
CA ASP A 819 0.58 -3.19 20.87
C ASP A 819 -0.08 -4.10 19.82
N GLU A 820 -0.24 -3.62 18.59
CA GLU A 820 -0.76 -4.38 17.45
C GLU A 820 0.02 -4.05 16.18
N ARG A 821 -0.44 -3.10 15.37
CA ARG A 821 0.27 -2.58 14.18
C ARG A 821 0.61 -3.68 13.18
N LEU A 822 -0.32 -4.61 13.01
CA LEU A 822 -0.15 -5.80 12.17
C LEU A 822 -0.79 -5.56 10.82
N GLY A 823 -0.26 -6.20 9.77
CA GLY A 823 -0.85 -6.17 8.43
C GLY A 823 -2.14 -6.98 8.35
N TRP A 824 -3.19 -6.54 9.03
CA TRP A 824 -4.50 -7.18 9.05
C TRP A 824 -5.12 -7.16 7.66
N THR A 825 -5.45 -8.35 7.18
CA THR A 825 -5.77 -8.57 5.78
C THR A 825 -7.16 -8.02 5.41
N GLY A 826 -8.14 -8.13 6.31
CA GLY A 826 -9.49 -7.63 6.08
C GLY A 826 -9.57 -6.10 5.97
N ASP A 827 -8.80 -5.41 6.80
CA ASP A 827 -8.70 -3.96 6.82
C ASP A 827 -8.27 -3.43 5.45
N ILE A 828 -7.16 -3.95 4.91
CA ILE A 828 -6.68 -3.49 3.61
C ILE A 828 -7.53 -4.02 2.46
N ALA A 829 -8.18 -5.18 2.59
CA ALA A 829 -9.10 -5.68 1.56
C ALA A 829 -10.24 -4.69 1.28
N ILE A 830 -10.85 -4.12 2.32
CA ILE A 830 -11.95 -3.15 2.17
C ILE A 830 -11.45 -1.74 1.84
N PHE A 831 -10.20 -1.41 2.15
CA PHE A 831 -9.65 -0.06 2.00
C PHE A 831 -8.82 0.15 0.73
N ALA A 832 -8.34 -0.92 0.07
CA ALA A 832 -7.45 -0.84 -1.09
C ALA A 832 -8.01 0.08 -2.19
N GLY A 833 -9.32 0.03 -2.47
CA GLY A 833 -9.95 0.91 -3.46
C GLY A 833 -9.77 2.40 -3.14
N THR A 834 -9.96 2.78 -1.88
CA THR A 834 -9.74 4.15 -1.40
C THR A 834 -8.26 4.52 -1.41
N SER A 835 -7.38 3.62 -0.94
CA SER A 835 -5.94 3.86 -0.88
C SER A 835 -5.35 4.20 -2.24
N THR A 836 -5.73 3.47 -3.29
CA THR A 836 -5.23 3.72 -4.66
C THR A 836 -5.64 5.06 -5.26
N PHE A 837 -6.67 5.73 -4.73
CA PHE A 837 -6.98 7.11 -5.09
C PHE A 837 -6.05 8.08 -4.36
N ASN A 838 -5.92 7.90 -3.05
CA ASN A 838 -5.22 8.81 -2.16
C ASN A 838 -3.72 8.88 -2.45
N LEU A 839 -3.04 7.72 -2.49
CA LEU A 839 -1.59 7.62 -2.64
C LEU A 839 -1.20 6.65 -3.77
N ASP A 840 -0.03 6.86 -4.37
CA ASP A 840 0.62 5.85 -5.20
C ASP A 840 1.13 4.70 -4.33
N VAL A 841 0.31 3.66 -4.21
CA VAL A 841 0.55 2.48 -3.39
C VAL A 841 0.86 1.24 -4.22
N ALA A 842 1.09 1.37 -5.53
CA ALA A 842 1.31 0.23 -6.43
C ALA A 842 2.44 -0.70 -5.92
N ASN A 843 3.61 -0.14 -5.66
CA ASN A 843 4.76 -0.90 -5.16
C ASN A 843 4.58 -1.37 -3.72
N PHE A 844 3.88 -0.59 -2.88
CA PHE A 844 3.66 -0.92 -1.48
C PHE A 844 2.70 -2.12 -1.33
N LEU A 845 1.56 -2.10 -2.03
CA LEU A 845 0.62 -3.21 -2.04
C LEU A 845 1.09 -4.40 -2.90
N GLY A 846 1.95 -4.16 -3.90
CA GLY A 846 2.67 -5.23 -4.60
C GLY A 846 3.57 -6.01 -3.64
N LYS A 847 4.38 -5.30 -2.84
CA LYS A 847 5.18 -5.89 -1.76
C LYS A 847 4.30 -6.56 -0.69
N PHE A 848 3.13 -6.00 -0.37
CA PHE A 848 2.24 -6.65 0.59
C PHE A 848 1.61 -7.93 0.01
N SER A 849 1.40 -8.01 -1.31
CA SER A 849 0.95 -9.23 -1.99
C SER A 849 2.00 -10.35 -1.88
N ASP A 850 3.29 -10.00 -1.94
CA ASP A 850 4.39 -10.91 -1.60
C ASP A 850 4.28 -11.42 -0.15
N ASP A 851 4.03 -10.53 0.83
CA ASP A 851 3.89 -10.91 2.24
C ASP A 851 2.68 -11.84 2.49
N LEU A 852 1.56 -11.60 1.79
CA LEU A 852 0.37 -12.45 1.85
C LEU A 852 0.68 -13.86 1.34
N VAL A 853 1.41 -13.98 0.23
CA VAL A 853 1.83 -15.28 -0.31
C VAL A 853 2.85 -15.96 0.60
N ASP A 854 3.79 -15.20 1.16
CA ASP A 854 4.70 -15.70 2.19
C ASP A 854 3.94 -16.20 3.42
N ALA A 855 2.81 -15.61 3.80
CA ALA A 855 2.04 -16.07 4.95
C ALA A 855 1.05 -17.22 4.62
N GLN A 856 0.77 -17.51 3.35
CA GLN A 856 -0.19 -18.53 2.94
C GLN A 856 0.24 -19.93 3.41
N HIS A 857 -0.65 -20.65 4.09
CA HIS A 857 -0.43 -22.02 4.54
C HIS A 857 -0.44 -23.01 3.37
N ASP A 858 0.07 -24.22 3.58
CA ASP A 858 0.18 -25.30 2.58
C ASP A 858 -1.16 -25.81 2.04
N ASP A 859 -2.25 -25.66 2.79
CA ASP A 859 -3.62 -26.01 2.36
C ASP A 859 -4.27 -24.95 1.44
N GLY A 860 -3.61 -23.81 1.26
CA GLY A 860 -4.09 -22.69 0.44
C GLY A 860 -4.80 -21.60 1.24
N SER A 861 -4.98 -21.75 2.56
CA SER A 861 -5.53 -20.69 3.40
C SER A 861 -4.57 -19.50 3.51
N PHE A 862 -5.07 -18.29 3.24
CA PHE A 862 -4.40 -17.06 3.64
C PHE A 862 -4.63 -16.77 5.12
N THR A 863 -3.65 -16.17 5.79
CA THR A 863 -3.69 -15.79 7.20
C THR A 863 -4.49 -14.51 7.45
N ASP A 864 -4.87 -14.28 8.70
CA ASP A 864 -5.61 -13.08 9.12
C ASP A 864 -4.71 -11.82 9.19
N VAL A 865 -3.39 -12.02 9.36
CA VAL A 865 -2.36 -10.98 9.28
C VAL A 865 -1.19 -11.42 8.40
N ALA A 866 -0.57 -10.48 7.68
CA ALA A 866 0.66 -10.68 6.93
C ALA A 866 1.70 -9.59 7.26
N PRO A 867 2.98 -9.91 7.57
CA PRO A 867 3.56 -11.24 7.78
C PRO A 867 2.82 -12.08 8.84
N GLY A 868 2.77 -13.40 8.61
CA GLY A 868 1.99 -14.37 9.41
C GLY A 868 2.58 -14.63 10.80
N VAL A 869 2.38 -13.70 11.74
CA VAL A 869 2.88 -13.81 13.12
C VAL A 869 1.83 -14.30 14.14
N LEU A 870 0.58 -14.45 13.70
CA LEU A 870 -0.54 -15.02 14.45
C LEU A 870 -1.02 -16.32 13.78
N GLY A 871 -1.71 -17.17 14.53
CA GLY A 871 -2.15 -18.50 14.03
C GLY A 871 -3.46 -18.52 13.22
N GLY A 872 -4.17 -17.40 13.10
CA GLY A 872 -5.46 -17.32 12.41
C GLY A 872 -5.35 -17.32 10.88
N SER A 873 -6.25 -18.05 10.21
CA SER A 873 -6.28 -18.17 8.74
C SER A 873 -7.63 -18.64 8.21
N GLY A 874 -7.85 -18.50 6.91
CA GLY A 874 -9.03 -19.04 6.24
C GLY A 874 -10.33 -18.26 6.48
N THR A 875 -10.22 -17.07 7.08
CA THR A 875 -11.33 -16.22 7.50
C THR A 875 -11.85 -15.38 6.33
N ALA A 876 -13.15 -15.51 6.03
CA ALA A 876 -13.78 -14.78 4.94
C ALA A 876 -13.83 -13.26 5.24
N GLY A 877 -13.52 -12.46 4.23
CA GLY A 877 -13.33 -11.01 4.34
C GLY A 877 -11.89 -10.60 4.71
N TRP A 878 -11.09 -11.53 5.26
CA TRP A 878 -9.69 -11.30 5.63
C TRP A 878 -8.74 -11.99 4.65
N GLY A 879 -8.76 -13.33 4.60
CA GLY A 879 -7.93 -14.10 3.66
C GLY A 879 -8.18 -13.75 2.19
N ASP A 880 -9.37 -13.25 1.86
CA ASP A 880 -9.72 -12.77 0.52
C ASP A 880 -8.89 -11.57 0.06
N ALA A 881 -8.15 -10.89 0.96
CA ALA A 881 -7.17 -9.86 0.60
C ALA A 881 -6.14 -10.35 -0.42
N GLY A 882 -5.75 -11.62 -0.34
CA GLY A 882 -4.84 -12.27 -1.30
C GLY A 882 -5.37 -12.30 -2.74
N VAL A 883 -6.66 -12.05 -2.95
CA VAL A 883 -7.30 -11.92 -4.27
C VAL A 883 -7.73 -10.47 -4.54
N ILE A 884 -8.31 -9.80 -3.54
CA ILE A 884 -8.88 -8.45 -3.68
C ILE A 884 -7.79 -7.41 -3.93
N VAL A 885 -6.64 -7.49 -3.25
CA VAL A 885 -5.54 -6.52 -3.40
C VAL A 885 -4.92 -6.60 -4.81
N PRO A 886 -4.48 -7.78 -5.33
CA PRO A 886 -4.01 -7.88 -6.71
C PRO A 886 -5.04 -7.44 -7.75
N TYR A 887 -6.32 -7.81 -7.57
CA TYR A 887 -7.39 -7.37 -8.46
C TYR A 887 -7.53 -5.85 -8.48
N THR A 888 -7.48 -5.21 -7.31
CA THR A 888 -7.59 -3.75 -7.19
C THR A 888 -6.41 -3.05 -7.86
N LEU A 889 -5.18 -3.54 -7.66
CA LEU A 889 -4.00 -3.00 -8.32
C LEU A 889 -4.10 -3.06 -9.84
N TRP A 890 -4.58 -4.19 -10.38
CA TRP A 890 -4.85 -4.32 -11.81
C TRP A 890 -5.91 -3.31 -12.28
N GLN A 891 -7.04 -3.19 -11.58
CA GLN A 891 -8.10 -2.27 -11.97
C GLN A 891 -7.65 -0.80 -11.96
N ARG A 892 -6.76 -0.41 -11.03
CA ARG A 892 -6.39 0.99 -10.78
C ARG A 892 -5.14 1.43 -11.52
N TYR A 893 -4.16 0.55 -11.64
CA TYR A 893 -2.87 0.83 -12.30
C TYR A 893 -2.72 0.16 -13.67
N GLY A 894 -3.58 -0.80 -14.01
CA GLY A 894 -3.44 -1.60 -15.23
C GLY A 894 -2.34 -2.66 -15.13
N ASP A 895 -1.82 -2.91 -13.92
CA ASP A 895 -0.74 -3.85 -13.66
C ASP A 895 -1.23 -5.30 -13.75
N THR A 896 -0.74 -6.03 -14.74
CA THR A 896 -1.01 -7.46 -14.90
C THR A 896 0.15 -8.31 -14.39
N GLY A 897 1.32 -7.72 -14.17
CA GLY A 897 2.47 -8.38 -13.52
C GLY A 897 2.11 -8.90 -12.14
N VAL A 898 1.44 -8.09 -11.31
CA VAL A 898 0.99 -8.52 -9.98
C VAL A 898 0.04 -9.72 -10.04
N ILE A 899 -0.76 -9.84 -11.10
CA ILE A 899 -1.61 -11.03 -11.29
C ILE A 899 -0.73 -12.23 -11.62
N GLN A 900 0.16 -12.09 -12.62
CA GLN A 900 1.02 -13.18 -13.09
C GLN A 900 1.88 -13.76 -11.96
N GLU A 901 2.43 -12.89 -11.11
CA GLU A 901 3.28 -13.28 -9.98
C GLU A 901 2.53 -14.07 -8.91
N HIS A 902 1.27 -13.70 -8.63
CA HIS A 902 0.52 -14.24 -7.49
C HIS A 902 -0.62 -15.21 -7.89
N PHE A 903 -0.82 -15.47 -9.19
CA PHE A 903 -1.97 -16.25 -9.70
C PHE A 903 -2.09 -17.64 -9.08
N ALA A 904 -0.96 -18.34 -8.89
CA ALA A 904 -0.95 -19.66 -8.27
C ALA A 904 -1.48 -19.65 -6.83
N ALA A 905 -1.12 -18.63 -6.03
CA ALA A 905 -1.60 -18.47 -4.66
C ALA A 905 -3.11 -18.16 -4.61
N MET A 906 -3.59 -17.33 -5.53
CA MET A 906 -5.02 -17.00 -5.65
C MET A 906 -5.86 -18.23 -6.04
N VAL A 907 -5.35 -19.07 -6.94
CA VAL A 907 -5.96 -20.37 -7.28
C VAL A 907 -6.05 -21.28 -6.06
N ARG A 908 -4.97 -21.40 -5.29
CA ARG A 908 -4.95 -22.21 -4.06
C ARG A 908 -5.97 -21.72 -3.02
N TRP A 909 -6.18 -20.40 -2.91
CA TRP A 909 -7.21 -19.84 -2.04
C TRP A 909 -8.62 -20.27 -2.46
N VAL A 910 -8.97 -20.14 -3.75
CA VAL A 910 -10.30 -20.55 -4.24
C VAL A 910 -10.51 -22.06 -4.06
N GLU A 911 -9.47 -22.87 -4.27
CA GLU A 911 -9.55 -24.31 -4.00
C GLU A 911 -9.66 -24.64 -2.51
N TYR A 912 -8.97 -23.91 -1.62
CA TYR A 912 -9.15 -24.00 -0.17
C TYR A 912 -10.61 -23.73 0.19
N LEU A 913 -11.17 -22.60 -0.25
CA LEU A 913 -12.56 -22.21 0.00
C LEU A 913 -13.55 -23.28 -0.46
N ARG A 914 -13.32 -23.85 -1.65
CA ARG A 914 -14.13 -24.95 -2.19
C ARG A 914 -14.01 -26.21 -1.34
N SER A 915 -12.79 -26.58 -0.95
CA SER A 915 -12.51 -27.81 -0.18
C SER A 915 -13.11 -27.80 1.22
N THR A 916 -13.31 -26.60 1.78
CA THR A 916 -13.89 -26.39 3.11
C THR A 916 -15.33 -25.84 3.03
N SER A 917 -15.98 -25.99 1.88
CA SER A 917 -17.42 -25.77 1.70
C SER A 917 -18.19 -27.09 1.73
N GLY A 918 -19.49 -27.03 2.06
CA GLY A 918 -20.39 -28.17 1.97
C GLY A 918 -20.59 -28.67 0.55
N ALA A 919 -21.15 -29.86 0.39
CA ALA A 919 -21.49 -30.42 -0.94
C ALA A 919 -22.52 -29.56 -1.70
N ASP A 920 -23.26 -28.72 -0.99
CA ASP A 920 -24.18 -27.72 -1.52
C ASP A 920 -23.50 -26.38 -1.88
N LEU A 921 -22.18 -26.29 -1.74
CA LEU A 921 -21.33 -25.10 -1.91
C LEU A 921 -21.58 -23.98 -0.90
N ILE A 922 -22.29 -24.27 0.20
CA ILE A 922 -22.41 -23.33 1.33
C ILE A 922 -21.18 -23.48 2.21
N ARG A 923 -20.54 -22.36 2.51
CA ARG A 923 -19.38 -22.32 3.41
C ARG A 923 -19.84 -21.86 4.78
N ASP A 924 -20.00 -22.79 5.71
CA ASP A 924 -20.29 -22.51 7.12
C ASP A 924 -18.98 -22.57 7.92
N HIS A 925 -18.29 -21.44 7.99
CA HIS A 925 -17.01 -21.31 8.67
C HIS A 925 -17.04 -20.11 9.61
N GLN A 926 -16.31 -20.21 10.73
CA GLN A 926 -16.18 -19.11 11.65
C GLN A 926 -15.43 -17.94 11.00
N THR A 927 -15.90 -16.72 11.26
CA THR A 927 -15.27 -15.47 10.83
C THR A 927 -15.31 -14.44 11.95
N TYR A 928 -14.65 -13.29 11.74
CA TYR A 928 -14.86 -12.11 12.59
C TYR A 928 -16.22 -11.44 12.37
N GLY A 929 -17.03 -11.93 11.42
CA GLY A 929 -18.29 -11.35 11.02
C GLY A 929 -18.12 -9.99 10.34
N ASP A 930 -19.22 -9.25 10.25
CA ASP A 930 -19.16 -7.84 9.89
C ASP A 930 -18.64 -7.03 11.09
N TRP A 931 -17.32 -7.05 11.25
CA TRP A 931 -16.62 -6.58 12.43
C TRP A 931 -17.01 -5.14 12.76
N LEU A 932 -17.33 -4.89 14.04
CA LEU A 932 -17.75 -3.58 14.56
C LEU A 932 -19.04 -3.00 13.94
N ASN A 933 -19.94 -3.86 13.46
CA ASN A 933 -21.33 -3.47 13.17
C ASN A 933 -22.04 -2.92 14.42
N VAL A 934 -23.10 -2.14 14.19
CA VAL A 934 -23.87 -1.49 15.26
C VAL A 934 -25.16 -2.29 15.51
N ASN A 935 -25.04 -3.34 16.33
CA ASN A 935 -26.14 -4.21 16.76
C ASN A 935 -26.96 -4.81 15.59
N ASP A 936 -26.31 -5.15 14.46
CA ASP A 936 -26.96 -5.65 13.25
C ASP A 936 -26.14 -6.80 12.62
N ASN A 937 -25.91 -7.84 13.44
CA ASN A 937 -25.06 -8.97 13.07
C ASN A 937 -25.56 -9.70 11.82
N THR A 938 -24.64 -9.92 10.89
CA THR A 938 -24.86 -10.73 9.69
C THR A 938 -24.34 -12.15 9.92
N ALA A 939 -25.09 -13.16 9.47
CA ALA A 939 -24.74 -14.56 9.68
C ALA A 939 -23.38 -14.91 9.03
N GLN A 940 -22.56 -15.70 9.71
CA GLN A 940 -21.19 -15.99 9.28
C GLN A 940 -21.13 -16.92 8.06
N ASP A 941 -22.08 -17.85 7.94
CA ASP A 941 -22.26 -18.72 6.77
C ASP A 941 -22.64 -17.91 5.51
N LEU A 942 -23.46 -16.87 5.68
CA LEU A 942 -23.80 -15.92 4.62
C LEU A 942 -22.54 -15.15 4.16
N ILE A 943 -21.79 -14.55 5.09
CA ILE A 943 -20.56 -13.80 4.78
C ILE A 943 -19.55 -14.72 4.06
N SER A 944 -19.29 -15.89 4.64
CA SER A 944 -18.32 -16.85 4.12
C SER A 944 -18.67 -17.34 2.72
N THR A 945 -19.95 -17.60 2.45
CA THR A 945 -20.40 -18.02 1.12
C THR A 945 -20.36 -16.86 0.10
N ALA A 946 -20.68 -15.64 0.52
CA ALA A 946 -20.62 -14.45 -0.34
C ALA A 946 -19.19 -14.17 -0.82
N PHE A 947 -18.20 -14.18 0.09
CA PHE A 947 -16.80 -13.99 -0.26
C PHE A 947 -16.24 -15.15 -1.11
N PHE A 948 -16.71 -16.38 -0.90
CA PHE A 948 -16.33 -17.50 -1.77
C PHE A 948 -16.76 -17.29 -3.23
N ALA A 949 -18.00 -16.86 -3.47
CA ALA A 949 -18.45 -16.50 -4.81
C ALA A 949 -17.62 -15.34 -5.38
N TRP A 950 -17.34 -14.32 -4.56
CA TRP A 950 -16.61 -13.13 -4.97
C TRP A 950 -15.16 -13.43 -5.37
N SER A 951 -14.39 -14.11 -4.52
CA SER A 951 -13.02 -14.51 -4.81
C SER A 951 -12.94 -15.40 -6.06
N SER A 952 -13.87 -16.34 -6.23
CA SER A 952 -13.96 -17.16 -7.45
C SER A 952 -14.19 -16.29 -8.71
N ARG A 953 -15.06 -15.27 -8.62
CA ARG A 953 -15.32 -14.35 -9.73
C ARG A 953 -14.11 -13.49 -10.06
N LEU A 954 -13.41 -12.98 -9.05
CA LEU A 954 -12.23 -12.15 -9.24
C LEU A 954 -11.10 -12.94 -9.90
N VAL A 955 -10.81 -14.15 -9.42
CA VAL A 955 -9.82 -15.05 -10.03
C VAL A 955 -10.19 -15.37 -11.48
N SER A 956 -11.46 -15.63 -11.78
CA SER A 956 -11.92 -15.83 -13.16
C SER A 956 -11.61 -14.64 -14.08
N ARG A 957 -11.85 -13.40 -13.63
CA ARG A 957 -11.56 -12.19 -14.41
C ARG A 957 -10.06 -11.98 -14.61
N MET A 958 -9.27 -12.18 -13.56
CA MET A 958 -7.81 -12.06 -13.63
C MET A 958 -7.20 -13.13 -14.54
N ALA A 959 -7.70 -14.35 -14.48
CA ALA A 959 -7.32 -15.44 -15.38
C ALA A 959 -7.57 -15.06 -16.85
N ALA A 960 -8.74 -14.49 -17.16
CA ALA A 960 -9.05 -14.01 -18.51
C ALA A 960 -8.10 -12.89 -18.96
N ALA A 961 -7.78 -11.94 -18.07
CA ALA A 961 -6.90 -10.81 -18.36
C ALA A 961 -5.44 -11.21 -18.64
N THR A 962 -5.00 -12.37 -18.13
CA THR A 962 -3.62 -12.86 -18.24
C THR A 962 -3.46 -14.08 -19.15
N GLY A 963 -4.53 -14.48 -19.85
CA GLY A 963 -4.49 -15.55 -20.85
C GLY A 963 -4.73 -16.97 -20.32
N HIS A 964 -5.15 -17.13 -19.05
CA HIS A 964 -5.51 -18.40 -18.43
C HIS A 964 -6.98 -18.76 -18.72
N GLY A 965 -7.31 -19.04 -19.99
CA GLY A 965 -8.70 -19.21 -20.44
C GLY A 965 -9.46 -20.37 -19.79
N ALA A 966 -8.78 -21.49 -19.49
CA ALA A 966 -9.41 -22.65 -18.85
C ALA A 966 -9.80 -22.36 -17.40
N GLU A 967 -8.92 -21.72 -16.64
CA GLU A 967 -9.14 -21.26 -15.28
C GLU A 967 -10.21 -20.18 -15.23
N ALA A 968 -10.23 -19.26 -16.21
CA ALA A 968 -11.27 -18.24 -16.34
C ALA A 968 -12.67 -18.88 -16.43
N ALA A 969 -12.85 -19.87 -17.31
CA ALA A 969 -14.11 -20.58 -17.46
C ALA A 969 -14.48 -21.41 -16.21
N ARG A 970 -13.51 -22.14 -15.65
CA ARG A 970 -13.72 -22.96 -14.44
C ARG A 970 -14.17 -22.14 -13.25
N TYR A 971 -13.42 -21.09 -12.90
CA TYR A 971 -13.73 -20.27 -11.72
C TYR A 971 -14.93 -19.34 -11.96
N GLY A 972 -15.20 -18.97 -13.21
CA GLY A 972 -16.44 -18.28 -13.57
C GLY A 972 -17.66 -19.15 -13.30
N THR A 973 -17.62 -20.41 -13.76
CA THR A 973 -18.69 -21.40 -13.51
C THR A 973 -18.85 -21.68 -12.01
N LEU A 974 -17.75 -21.83 -11.28
CA LEU A 974 -17.80 -22.01 -9.83
C LEU A 974 -18.48 -20.82 -9.14
N ALA A 975 -18.10 -19.58 -9.49
CA ALA A 975 -18.73 -18.38 -8.94
C ALA A 975 -20.25 -18.35 -9.19
N ASP A 976 -20.69 -18.70 -10.40
CA ASP A 976 -22.12 -18.80 -10.74
C ASP A 976 -22.85 -19.87 -9.91
N GLN A 977 -22.22 -21.02 -9.70
CA GLN A 977 -22.78 -22.12 -8.89
C GLN A 977 -22.90 -21.74 -7.41
N VAL A 978 -21.88 -21.07 -6.85
CA VAL A 978 -21.90 -20.59 -5.46
C VAL A 978 -22.93 -19.47 -5.29
N ALA A 979 -23.06 -18.53 -6.25
CA ALA A 979 -24.10 -17.50 -6.21
C ALA A 979 -25.52 -18.10 -6.26
N ALA A 980 -25.72 -19.15 -7.06
CA ALA A 980 -26.98 -19.89 -7.08
C ALA A 980 -27.24 -20.62 -5.74
N ALA A 981 -26.22 -21.19 -5.11
CA ALA A 981 -26.33 -21.81 -3.78
C ALA A 981 -26.67 -20.76 -2.71
N PHE A 982 -25.97 -19.63 -2.71
CA PHE A 982 -26.24 -18.48 -1.86
C PHE A 982 -27.70 -18.04 -1.97
N THR A 983 -28.19 -17.83 -3.19
CA THR A 983 -29.58 -17.43 -3.45
C THR A 983 -30.57 -18.43 -2.86
N ARG A 984 -30.38 -19.74 -3.09
CA ARG A 984 -31.27 -20.78 -2.55
C ARG A 984 -31.28 -20.82 -1.01
N ARG A 985 -30.14 -20.54 -0.36
CA ARG A 985 -29.97 -20.69 1.08
C ARG A 985 -30.36 -19.44 1.88
N PHE A 986 -30.14 -18.26 1.32
CA PHE A 986 -30.19 -16.99 2.07
C PHE A 986 -31.18 -15.98 1.52
N VAL A 987 -31.77 -16.17 0.33
CA VAL A 987 -32.62 -15.15 -0.31
C VAL A 987 -34.07 -15.62 -0.37
N ALA A 988 -34.96 -14.87 0.25
CA ALA A 988 -36.41 -15.10 0.19
C ALA A 988 -37.00 -14.62 -1.14
N ALA A 989 -38.22 -15.09 -1.47
CA ALA A 989 -38.89 -14.79 -2.73
C ALA A 989 -39.18 -13.28 -2.95
N ASP A 990 -39.28 -12.51 -1.87
CA ASP A 990 -39.50 -11.06 -1.91
C ASP A 990 -38.20 -10.24 -1.93
N GLY A 991 -37.04 -10.92 -1.99
CA GLY A 991 -35.72 -10.29 -1.96
C GLY A 991 -35.16 -10.04 -0.55
N THR A 992 -35.83 -10.47 0.53
CA THR A 992 -35.21 -10.42 1.88
C THR A 992 -34.00 -11.36 1.96
N ILE A 993 -32.92 -10.88 2.56
CA ILE A 993 -31.65 -11.60 2.65
C ILE A 993 -31.32 -11.94 4.10
N GLY A 994 -31.10 -13.23 4.38
CA GLY A 994 -30.64 -13.75 5.66
C GLY A 994 -31.43 -13.20 6.86
N SER A 995 -30.70 -12.65 7.84
CA SER A 995 -31.25 -12.02 9.05
C SER A 995 -31.79 -10.60 8.84
N ASN A 996 -31.91 -10.14 7.58
CA ASN A 996 -32.36 -8.78 7.23
C ASN A 996 -31.41 -7.66 7.72
N SER A 997 -30.11 -7.96 7.86
CA SER A 997 -29.07 -6.97 8.21
C SER A 997 -28.70 -6.10 7.01
N GLN A 998 -28.24 -4.86 7.25
CA GLN A 998 -27.75 -3.98 6.18
C GLN A 998 -26.61 -4.65 5.40
N THR A 999 -25.62 -5.22 6.09
CA THR A 999 -24.46 -5.86 5.44
C THR A 999 -24.82 -7.08 4.62
N GLY A 1000 -25.82 -7.88 5.04
CA GLY A 1000 -26.31 -9.01 4.23
C GLY A 1000 -26.80 -8.56 2.85
N TYR A 1001 -27.54 -7.45 2.80
CA TYR A 1001 -27.95 -6.84 1.52
C TYR A 1001 -26.78 -6.28 0.73
N VAL A 1002 -25.89 -5.54 1.40
CA VAL A 1002 -24.73 -4.92 0.76
C VAL A 1002 -23.86 -5.96 0.06
N LEU A 1003 -23.48 -7.05 0.75
CA LEU A 1003 -22.63 -8.10 0.17
C LEU A 1003 -23.32 -8.79 -1.02
N ALA A 1004 -24.61 -9.12 -0.89
CA ALA A 1004 -25.34 -9.80 -1.97
C ALA A 1004 -25.47 -8.94 -3.24
N LEU A 1005 -25.70 -7.63 -3.07
CA LEU A 1005 -25.81 -6.68 -4.18
C LEU A 1005 -24.45 -6.34 -4.77
N ALA A 1006 -23.46 -6.01 -3.94
CA ALA A 1006 -22.13 -5.61 -4.38
C ALA A 1006 -21.39 -6.72 -5.12
N PHE A 1007 -21.54 -7.98 -4.68
CA PHE A 1007 -20.89 -9.13 -5.32
C PHE A 1007 -21.72 -9.75 -6.46
N GLY A 1008 -22.91 -9.19 -6.75
CA GLY A 1008 -23.77 -9.64 -7.84
C GLY A 1008 -24.29 -11.06 -7.64
N LEU A 1009 -24.66 -11.41 -6.40
CA LEU A 1009 -25.09 -12.78 -6.05
C LEU A 1009 -26.57 -13.06 -6.39
N LEU A 1010 -27.35 -12.01 -6.64
CA LEU A 1010 -28.79 -12.09 -6.81
C LEU A 1010 -29.18 -12.28 -8.29
N PRO A 1011 -30.26 -13.03 -8.57
CA PRO A 1011 -30.92 -12.97 -9.86
C PRO A 1011 -31.33 -11.53 -10.21
N PRO A 1012 -31.30 -11.12 -11.49
CA PRO A 1012 -31.64 -9.75 -11.88
C PRO A 1012 -33.01 -9.27 -11.38
N SER A 1013 -33.99 -10.18 -11.28
CA SER A 1013 -35.34 -9.87 -10.79
C SER A 1013 -35.42 -9.55 -9.30
N LEU A 1014 -34.43 -9.93 -8.49
CA LEU A 1014 -34.40 -9.72 -7.04
C LEU A 1014 -33.44 -8.63 -6.59
N ALA A 1015 -32.60 -8.10 -7.50
CA ALA A 1015 -31.63 -7.06 -7.16
C ALA A 1015 -32.31 -5.76 -6.68
N GLN A 1016 -33.24 -5.21 -7.45
CA GLN A 1016 -33.95 -3.98 -7.05
C GLN A 1016 -34.81 -4.19 -5.77
N PRO A 1017 -35.63 -5.25 -5.64
CA PRO A 1017 -36.35 -5.51 -4.38
C PRO A 1017 -35.45 -5.60 -3.14
N ALA A 1018 -34.28 -6.22 -3.25
CA ALA A 1018 -33.30 -6.28 -2.16
C ALA A 1018 -32.71 -4.90 -1.84
N ALA A 1019 -32.41 -4.09 -2.86
CA ALA A 1019 -31.91 -2.73 -2.67
C ALA A 1019 -32.95 -1.81 -2.00
N ASP A 1020 -34.22 -1.92 -2.39
CA ASP A 1020 -35.33 -1.18 -1.77
C ASP A 1020 -35.50 -1.55 -0.29
N LYS A 1021 -35.31 -2.83 0.06
CA LYS A 1021 -35.30 -3.29 1.46
C LYS A 1021 -34.10 -2.77 2.24
N LEU A 1022 -32.91 -2.72 1.65
CA LEU A 1022 -31.74 -2.10 2.27
C LEU A 1022 -31.99 -0.61 2.56
N ALA A 1023 -32.50 0.13 1.58
CA ALA A 1023 -32.92 1.52 1.74
C ALA A 1023 -33.91 1.68 2.91
N ALA A 1024 -34.95 0.86 2.96
CA ALA A 1024 -35.94 0.85 4.04
C ALA A 1024 -35.32 0.52 5.41
N ARG A 1025 -34.29 -0.33 5.47
CA ARG A 1025 -33.56 -0.61 6.73
C ARG A 1025 -32.77 0.59 7.22
N VAL A 1026 -32.14 1.34 6.32
CA VAL A 1026 -31.46 2.60 6.65
C VAL A 1026 -32.47 3.67 7.11
N ASP A 1027 -33.61 3.79 6.42
CA ASP A 1027 -34.71 4.67 6.84
C ASP A 1027 -35.23 4.34 8.24
N ALA A 1028 -35.50 3.06 8.51
CA ALA A 1028 -35.98 2.60 9.82
C ALA A 1028 -34.97 2.85 10.96
N ALA A 1029 -33.68 2.93 10.63
CA ALA A 1029 -32.62 3.32 11.55
C ALA A 1029 -32.44 4.85 11.65
N GLY A 1030 -33.37 5.67 11.12
CA GLY A 1030 -33.29 7.13 11.18
C GLY A 1030 -32.26 7.73 10.23
N GLY A 1031 -31.90 7.03 9.15
CA GLY A 1031 -30.84 7.44 8.24
C GLY A 1031 -29.44 7.11 8.75
N HIS A 1032 -29.32 6.18 9.71
CA HIS A 1032 -28.04 5.68 10.19
C HIS A 1032 -27.66 4.37 9.51
N LEU A 1033 -26.36 4.22 9.28
CA LEU A 1033 -25.77 2.92 8.96
C LEU A 1033 -25.79 2.01 10.21
N SER A 1034 -25.80 0.70 9.99
CA SER A 1034 -25.52 -0.30 11.03
C SER A 1034 -24.35 -1.22 10.67
N VAL A 1035 -23.76 -1.01 9.49
CA VAL A 1035 -22.68 -1.84 8.94
C VAL A 1035 -21.37 -1.71 9.72
N GLY A 1036 -20.62 -2.79 9.75
CA GLY A 1036 -19.22 -2.85 10.16
C GLY A 1036 -18.28 -2.82 8.96
N PHE A 1037 -17.10 -3.42 9.13
CA PHE A 1037 -16.00 -3.39 8.16
C PHE A 1037 -16.39 -3.95 6.78
N LEU A 1038 -17.11 -5.08 6.74
CA LEU A 1038 -17.38 -5.76 5.47
C LEU A 1038 -18.52 -5.10 4.69
N GLY A 1039 -19.38 -4.32 5.35
CA GLY A 1039 -20.45 -3.57 4.69
C GLY A 1039 -20.11 -2.13 4.32
N VAL A 1040 -19.20 -1.46 5.06
CA VAL A 1040 -19.01 0.01 4.97
C VAL A 1040 -18.52 0.50 3.61
N GLU A 1041 -17.63 -0.23 2.94
CA GLU A 1041 -17.11 0.14 1.61
C GLU A 1041 -18.24 0.26 0.58
N ASN A 1042 -19.20 -0.67 0.63
CA ASN A 1042 -20.16 -0.87 -0.44
C ASN A 1042 -21.58 -0.36 -0.12
N LEU A 1043 -21.87 0.03 1.12
CA LEU A 1043 -23.20 0.54 1.52
C LEU A 1043 -23.67 1.72 0.65
N LEU A 1044 -22.89 2.80 0.59
CA LEU A 1044 -23.28 3.99 -0.17
C LEU A 1044 -23.25 3.76 -1.70
N PRO A 1045 -22.21 3.09 -2.27
CA PRO A 1045 -22.22 2.71 -3.68
C PRO A 1045 -23.45 1.91 -4.09
N VAL A 1046 -23.84 0.89 -3.31
CA VAL A 1046 -24.99 0.04 -3.61
C VAL A 1046 -26.29 0.84 -3.58
N LEU A 1047 -26.52 1.65 -2.55
CA LEU A 1047 -27.71 2.51 -2.45
C LEU A 1047 -27.81 3.45 -3.66
N ALA A 1048 -26.74 4.19 -3.97
CA ALA A 1048 -26.73 5.14 -5.08
C ALA A 1048 -26.92 4.46 -6.44
N ALA A 1049 -26.32 3.29 -6.66
CA ALA A 1049 -26.44 2.55 -7.92
C ALA A 1049 -27.86 2.02 -8.18
N HIS A 1050 -28.68 1.87 -7.14
CA HIS A 1050 -30.05 1.34 -7.22
C HIS A 1050 -31.12 2.41 -6.98
N GLY A 1051 -30.81 3.69 -7.22
CA GLY A 1051 -31.78 4.79 -7.18
C GLY A 1051 -32.00 5.43 -5.81
N HIS A 1052 -31.28 5.01 -4.77
CA HIS A 1052 -31.40 5.49 -3.39
C HIS A 1052 -30.25 6.43 -3.00
N ALA A 1053 -29.84 7.30 -3.92
CA ALA A 1053 -28.74 8.23 -3.71
C ALA A 1053 -29.03 9.26 -2.60
N ASP A 1054 -30.28 9.68 -2.46
CA ASP A 1054 -30.76 10.53 -1.36
C ASP A 1054 -30.51 9.89 0.02
N ILE A 1055 -30.80 8.60 0.16
CA ILE A 1055 -30.54 7.83 1.38
C ILE A 1055 -29.04 7.68 1.61
N ALA A 1056 -28.25 7.40 0.56
CA ALA A 1056 -26.80 7.34 0.66
C ALA A 1056 -26.20 8.66 1.18
N TYR A 1057 -26.66 9.80 0.66
CA TYR A 1057 -26.22 11.12 1.14
C TYR A 1057 -26.67 11.43 2.56
N ARG A 1058 -27.86 10.99 2.98
CA ARG A 1058 -28.32 11.15 4.36
C ARG A 1058 -27.41 10.38 5.33
N VAL A 1059 -26.94 9.19 4.97
CA VAL A 1059 -25.95 8.44 5.76
C VAL A 1059 -24.59 9.15 5.77
N LEU A 1060 -24.11 9.60 4.60
CA LEU A 1060 -22.82 10.31 4.48
C LEU A 1060 -22.75 11.56 5.36
N LEU A 1061 -23.84 12.34 5.39
CA LEU A 1061 -23.94 13.62 6.08
C LEU A 1061 -24.49 13.50 7.51
N GLN A 1062 -24.70 12.27 8.01
CA GLN A 1062 -25.31 12.01 9.31
C GLN A 1062 -24.45 12.56 10.46
N PRO A 1063 -24.92 13.57 11.23
CA PRO A 1063 -24.15 14.12 12.35
C PRO A 1063 -24.25 13.28 13.63
N GLY A 1064 -25.29 12.42 13.75
CA GLY A 1064 -25.52 11.60 14.94
C GLY A 1064 -24.78 10.27 14.95
N PHE A 1065 -24.77 9.59 16.10
CA PHE A 1065 -24.24 8.24 16.24
C PHE A 1065 -25.23 7.18 15.71
N PRO A 1066 -24.77 6.15 14.98
CA PRO A 1066 -23.43 6.02 14.38
C PRO A 1066 -23.29 6.84 13.07
N GLY A 1067 -22.10 7.35 12.79
CA GLY A 1067 -21.80 8.07 11.55
C GLY A 1067 -20.43 8.76 11.54
N TRP A 1068 -19.93 9.11 10.36
CA TRP A 1068 -18.66 9.86 10.24
C TRP A 1068 -18.77 11.29 10.76
N GLY A 1069 -19.92 11.94 10.53
CA GLY A 1069 -20.19 13.27 11.06
C GLY A 1069 -20.13 13.31 12.60
N TYR A 1070 -20.51 12.22 13.25
CA TYR A 1070 -20.38 12.06 14.70
C TYR A 1070 -18.93 12.01 15.18
N MET A 1071 -18.06 11.25 14.51
CA MET A 1071 -16.61 11.23 14.83
C MET A 1071 -16.01 12.63 14.67
N ILE A 1072 -16.30 13.30 13.55
CA ILE A 1072 -15.81 14.64 13.24
C ILE A 1072 -16.31 15.67 14.26
N GLY A 1073 -17.60 15.59 14.63
CA GLY A 1073 -18.20 16.45 15.65
C GLY A 1073 -17.55 16.31 17.04
N ARG A 1074 -16.76 15.26 17.26
CA ARG A 1074 -15.97 15.02 18.47
C ARG A 1074 -14.47 15.26 18.30
N GLY A 1075 -14.08 15.95 17.22
CA GLY A 1075 -12.71 16.40 17.00
C GLY A 1075 -11.79 15.34 16.37
N ALA A 1076 -12.35 14.29 15.75
CA ALA A 1076 -11.58 13.31 15.00
C ALA A 1076 -10.80 13.98 13.86
N THR A 1077 -9.51 13.69 13.75
CA THR A 1077 -8.62 14.10 12.64
C THR A 1077 -8.11 12.91 11.82
N THR A 1078 -8.56 11.72 12.18
CA THR A 1078 -8.36 10.40 11.56
C THR A 1078 -9.66 9.62 11.68
N ILE A 1079 -9.78 8.51 10.97
CA ILE A 1079 -10.90 7.58 11.15
C ILE A 1079 -10.66 6.73 12.39
N TRP A 1080 -11.70 6.46 13.17
CA TRP A 1080 -11.61 5.62 14.37
C TRP A 1080 -11.90 4.15 14.04
N GLU A 1081 -11.43 3.25 14.90
CA GLU A 1081 -11.74 1.81 14.78
C GLU A 1081 -13.23 1.53 14.99
N ARG A 1082 -13.84 2.18 15.98
CA ARG A 1082 -15.26 2.03 16.33
C ARG A 1082 -16.06 3.28 15.99
N TRP A 1083 -17.31 3.08 15.58
CA TRP A 1083 -18.29 4.17 15.39
C TRP A 1083 -18.50 5.03 16.66
N ASP A 1084 -18.34 4.43 17.85
CA ASP A 1084 -18.46 5.03 19.17
C ASP A 1084 -17.14 4.98 19.97
N GLY A 1085 -16.00 5.23 19.31
CA GLY A 1085 -14.71 5.27 20.01
C GLY A 1085 -14.71 6.23 21.22
N ILE A 1086 -15.39 7.38 21.05
CA ILE A 1086 -16.00 8.13 22.15
C ILE A 1086 -17.51 7.89 22.08
N ARG A 1087 -18.11 7.48 23.19
CA ARG A 1087 -19.54 7.20 23.32
C ARG A 1087 -20.39 8.48 23.37
N PRO A 1088 -21.72 8.38 23.15
CA PRO A 1088 -22.60 9.55 23.20
C PRO A 1088 -22.50 10.37 24.49
N ASP A 1089 -22.25 9.72 25.63
CA ASP A 1089 -22.08 10.36 26.95
C ASP A 1089 -20.69 11.01 27.16
N GLY A 1090 -19.76 10.87 26.21
CA GLY A 1090 -18.40 11.40 26.30
C GLY A 1090 -17.37 10.44 26.91
N SER A 1091 -17.78 9.27 27.40
CA SER A 1091 -16.86 8.23 27.86
C SER A 1091 -16.14 7.55 26.69
N PHE A 1092 -14.93 7.03 26.92
CA PHE A 1092 -14.22 6.22 25.92
C PHE A 1092 -14.76 4.79 25.87
N ASN A 1093 -14.75 4.18 24.69
CA ASN A 1093 -15.08 2.76 24.55
C ASN A 1093 -14.07 1.85 25.27
N ASP A 1094 -14.33 0.54 25.26
CA ASP A 1094 -13.46 -0.46 25.88
C ASP A 1094 -11.99 -0.29 25.42
N PRO A 1095 -11.05 0.07 26.33
CA PRO A 1095 -9.65 0.30 25.97
C PRO A 1095 -8.95 -0.97 25.45
N GLY A 1096 -9.51 -2.16 25.68
CA GLY A 1096 -8.99 -3.40 25.10
C GLY A 1096 -8.98 -3.40 23.57
N MET A 1097 -9.81 -2.58 22.92
CA MET A 1097 -9.89 -2.46 21.46
C MET A 1097 -10.61 -1.16 21.06
N ASN A 1098 -9.90 -0.04 21.15
CA ASN A 1098 -10.44 1.29 20.81
C ASN A 1098 -9.35 2.23 20.25
N SER A 1099 -8.95 2.03 19.01
CA SER A 1099 -8.06 2.95 18.28
C SER A 1099 -8.81 4.18 17.76
N PHE A 1100 -8.15 5.34 17.79
CA PHE A 1100 -8.62 6.56 17.14
C PHE A 1100 -7.95 6.79 15.76
N ASN A 1101 -7.26 5.79 15.21
CA ASN A 1101 -6.54 5.87 13.94
C ASN A 1101 -6.53 4.54 13.18
N HIS A 1102 -7.68 4.23 12.58
CA HIS A 1102 -7.97 3.00 11.84
C HIS A 1102 -8.57 3.36 10.49
N TYR A 1103 -8.01 2.90 9.37
CA TYR A 1103 -8.49 3.33 8.05
C TYR A 1103 -9.73 2.57 7.55
N GLY A 1104 -10.07 1.41 8.12
CA GLY A 1104 -11.11 0.50 7.59
C GLY A 1104 -12.47 1.17 7.33
N LEU A 1105 -13.01 1.90 8.31
CA LEU A 1105 -14.28 2.65 8.16
C LEU A 1105 -14.17 3.87 7.22
N GLY A 1106 -12.96 4.19 6.77
CA GLY A 1106 -12.65 5.23 5.79
C GLY A 1106 -12.77 4.77 4.35
N SER A 1107 -13.11 3.50 4.09
CA SER A 1107 -13.30 2.95 2.74
C SER A 1107 -14.41 3.63 1.92
N VAL A 1108 -15.25 4.45 2.57
CA VAL A 1108 -16.18 5.38 1.91
C VAL A 1108 -15.47 6.39 0.99
N GLY A 1109 -14.16 6.59 1.14
CA GLY A 1109 -13.37 7.44 0.25
C GLY A 1109 -13.54 7.07 -1.23
N ASP A 1110 -13.60 5.77 -1.58
CA ASP A 1110 -13.87 5.34 -2.96
C ASP A 1110 -15.20 5.89 -3.48
N PHE A 1111 -16.27 5.87 -2.66
CA PHE A 1111 -17.56 6.47 -3.01
C PHE A 1111 -17.46 7.98 -3.26
N LEU A 1112 -16.66 8.69 -2.45
CA LEU A 1112 -16.43 10.13 -2.62
C LEU A 1112 -15.82 10.41 -4.01
N TYR A 1113 -14.76 9.71 -4.38
CA TYR A 1113 -14.13 9.91 -5.70
C TYR A 1113 -15.03 9.46 -6.85
N ARG A 1114 -15.60 8.24 -6.78
CA ARG A 1114 -16.27 7.61 -7.93
C ARG A 1114 -17.72 8.02 -8.14
N SER A 1115 -18.43 8.36 -7.08
CA SER A 1115 -19.87 8.65 -7.13
C SER A 1115 -20.14 10.12 -6.87
N VAL A 1116 -19.63 10.69 -5.78
CA VAL A 1116 -19.83 12.12 -5.48
C VAL A 1116 -19.08 12.99 -6.50
N GLY A 1117 -17.78 12.73 -6.67
CA GLY A 1117 -16.96 13.38 -7.69
C GLY A 1117 -17.15 12.79 -9.09
N GLY A 1118 -17.59 11.54 -9.18
CA GLY A 1118 -17.97 10.91 -10.43
C GLY A 1118 -16.83 10.25 -11.23
N LEU A 1119 -15.60 10.17 -10.71
CA LEU A 1119 -14.44 9.70 -11.49
C LEU A 1119 -14.10 8.24 -11.18
N ALA A 1120 -14.34 7.34 -12.13
CA ALA A 1120 -14.11 5.90 -11.97
C ALA A 1120 -13.39 5.29 -13.19
N PRO A 1121 -12.68 4.15 -13.03
CA PRO A 1121 -12.21 3.40 -14.18
C PRO A 1121 -13.39 2.71 -14.87
N ALA A 1122 -13.46 2.82 -16.20
CA ALA A 1122 -14.33 1.99 -17.05
C ALA A 1122 -13.56 0.80 -17.66
N ALA A 1123 -12.24 0.90 -17.72
CA ALA A 1123 -11.32 -0.19 -18.04
C ALA A 1123 -10.10 -0.14 -17.08
N PRO A 1124 -9.38 -1.27 -16.90
CA PRO A 1124 -8.21 -1.32 -16.03
C PRO A 1124 -7.19 -0.22 -16.31
N GLY A 1125 -6.61 0.35 -15.26
CA GLY A 1125 -5.62 1.42 -15.34
C GLY A 1125 -6.16 2.76 -15.83
N TYR A 1126 -7.49 2.93 -15.93
CA TYR A 1126 -8.13 4.12 -16.52
C TYR A 1126 -7.82 4.31 -18.01
N ALA A 1127 -7.56 3.21 -18.74
CA ALA A 1127 -7.49 3.24 -20.21
C ALA A 1127 -8.79 3.78 -20.82
N ALA A 1128 -9.92 3.48 -20.17
CA ALA A 1128 -11.18 4.16 -20.33
C ALA A 1128 -11.68 4.64 -18.96
N LEU A 1129 -12.23 5.84 -18.92
CA LEU A 1129 -12.80 6.49 -17.75
C LEU A 1129 -14.33 6.40 -17.79
N ARG A 1130 -14.95 6.31 -16.62
CA ARG A 1130 -16.36 6.61 -16.42
C ARG A 1130 -16.45 7.90 -15.61
N ILE A 1131 -17.07 8.92 -16.18
CA ILE A 1131 -17.32 10.19 -15.50
C ILE A 1131 -18.83 10.38 -15.31
N ALA A 1132 -19.32 10.06 -14.12
CA ALA A 1132 -20.75 10.04 -13.85
C ALA A 1132 -21.02 10.48 -12.40
N PRO A 1133 -20.86 11.79 -12.11
CA PRO A 1133 -21.15 12.31 -10.79
C PRO A 1133 -22.64 12.17 -10.46
N VAL A 1134 -22.93 11.96 -9.18
CA VAL A 1134 -24.29 11.85 -8.64
C VAL A 1134 -24.51 12.98 -7.63
N PRO A 1135 -24.86 14.21 -8.06
CA PRO A 1135 -25.17 15.31 -7.14
C PRO A 1135 -26.32 14.95 -6.20
N GLY A 1136 -26.21 15.35 -4.92
CA GLY A 1136 -27.23 15.08 -3.92
C GLY A 1136 -26.86 15.61 -2.53
N GLY A 1137 -27.71 15.36 -1.54
CA GLY A 1137 -27.43 15.73 -0.14
C GLY A 1137 -27.31 17.23 0.15
N GLY A 1138 -27.73 18.10 -0.77
CA GLY A 1138 -27.53 19.55 -0.66
C GLY A 1138 -26.14 20.02 -1.11
N LEU A 1139 -25.27 19.12 -1.59
CA LEU A 1139 -24.00 19.52 -2.21
C LEU A 1139 -24.26 20.33 -3.47
N THR A 1140 -23.58 21.47 -3.59
CA THR A 1140 -23.66 22.36 -4.75
C THR A 1140 -22.43 22.26 -5.63
N SER A 1141 -21.34 21.63 -5.17
CA SER A 1141 -20.19 21.30 -6.01
C SER A 1141 -19.38 20.13 -5.46
N ALA A 1142 -18.72 19.41 -6.35
CA ALA A 1142 -17.62 18.50 -6.01
C ALA A 1142 -16.62 18.39 -7.16
N ARG A 1143 -15.36 18.19 -6.79
CA ARG A 1143 -14.24 17.99 -7.71
C ARG A 1143 -13.43 16.77 -7.30
N SER A 1144 -13.24 15.86 -8.24
CA SER A 1144 -12.25 14.77 -8.19
C SER A 1144 -11.20 14.99 -9.26
N ALA A 1145 -9.92 14.94 -8.87
CA ALA A 1145 -8.82 14.82 -9.81
C ALA A 1145 -7.91 13.66 -9.40
N TYR A 1146 -7.41 12.90 -10.38
CA TYR A 1146 -6.60 11.72 -10.15
C TYR A 1146 -5.52 11.56 -11.21
N GLU A 1147 -4.27 11.37 -10.77
CA GLU A 1147 -3.12 11.11 -11.62
C GLU A 1147 -3.09 9.63 -12.02
N THR A 1148 -3.76 9.30 -13.12
CA THR A 1148 -3.80 7.93 -13.66
C THR A 1148 -2.45 7.50 -14.26
N PRO A 1149 -2.27 6.21 -14.60
CA PRO A 1149 -1.15 5.76 -15.43
C PRO A 1149 -1.00 6.51 -16.77
N TYR A 1150 -2.10 7.08 -17.30
CA TYR A 1150 -2.13 7.83 -18.56
C TYR A 1150 -1.95 9.34 -18.38
N GLY A 1151 -2.11 9.85 -17.15
CA GLY A 1151 -2.05 11.28 -16.81
C GLY A 1151 -3.22 11.75 -15.95
N ASN A 1152 -3.28 13.05 -15.68
CA ASN A 1152 -4.32 13.64 -14.85
C ASN A 1152 -5.72 13.55 -15.48
N ALA A 1153 -6.65 12.96 -14.77
CA ALA A 1153 -8.07 12.90 -15.10
C ALA A 1153 -8.89 13.74 -14.10
N VAL A 1154 -9.91 14.46 -14.58
CA VAL A 1154 -10.71 15.38 -13.74
C VAL A 1154 -12.20 15.24 -14.01
N SER A 1155 -12.99 15.26 -12.94
CA SER A 1155 -14.42 15.49 -12.92
C SER A 1155 -14.73 16.59 -11.90
N ASP A 1156 -15.26 17.72 -12.37
CA ASP A 1156 -15.53 18.91 -11.57
C ASP A 1156 -16.92 19.45 -11.91
N TRP A 1157 -17.88 19.27 -11.00
CA TRP A 1157 -19.25 19.73 -11.20
C TRP A 1157 -19.68 20.79 -10.18
N SER A 1158 -20.55 21.69 -10.63
CA SER A 1158 -21.19 22.70 -9.79
C SER A 1158 -22.62 22.96 -10.23
N ILE A 1159 -23.52 23.19 -9.28
CA ILE A 1159 -24.91 23.60 -9.50
C ILE A 1159 -25.08 25.02 -8.96
N ALA A 1160 -25.45 25.96 -9.84
CA ALA A 1160 -25.74 27.34 -9.48
C ALA A 1160 -26.97 27.83 -10.26
N ALA A 1161 -27.92 28.48 -9.56
CA ALA A 1161 -29.15 29.02 -10.15
C ALA A 1161 -29.91 28.00 -11.05
N GLY A 1162 -30.00 26.74 -10.61
CA GLY A 1162 -30.70 25.67 -11.34
C GLY A 1162 -29.97 25.15 -12.59
N LYS A 1163 -28.70 25.53 -12.79
CA LYS A 1163 -27.85 25.08 -13.89
C LYS A 1163 -26.67 24.26 -13.36
N LEU A 1164 -26.53 23.05 -13.88
CA LEU A 1164 -25.34 22.22 -13.73
C LEU A 1164 -24.27 22.65 -14.74
N THR A 1165 -23.02 22.76 -14.28
CA THR A 1165 -21.81 22.78 -15.11
C THR A 1165 -20.93 21.62 -14.71
N LEU A 1166 -20.49 20.80 -15.68
CA LEU A 1166 -19.57 19.68 -15.48
C LEU A 1166 -18.33 19.88 -16.36
N ARG A 1167 -17.16 20.03 -15.74
CA ARG A 1167 -15.86 20.10 -16.40
C ARG A 1167 -15.17 18.75 -16.32
N VAL A 1168 -14.64 18.31 -17.44
CA VAL A 1168 -14.04 16.99 -17.61
C VAL A 1168 -12.64 17.13 -18.20
N THR A 1169 -11.67 16.38 -17.69
CA THR A 1169 -10.37 16.19 -18.34
C THR A 1169 -10.09 14.71 -18.52
N VAL A 1170 -9.78 14.33 -19.76
CA VAL A 1170 -9.42 12.98 -20.18
C VAL A 1170 -7.97 13.00 -20.68
N PRO A 1171 -7.03 12.28 -20.05
CA PRO A 1171 -5.63 12.29 -20.44
C PRO A 1171 -5.41 11.66 -21.82
N ALA A 1172 -4.31 12.04 -22.49
CA ALA A 1172 -3.95 11.52 -23.80
C ALA A 1172 -3.73 10.00 -23.73
N GLY A 1173 -4.22 9.27 -24.74
CA GLY A 1173 -4.18 7.81 -24.74
C GLY A 1173 -5.33 7.14 -23.99
N SER A 1174 -6.19 7.89 -23.29
CA SER A 1174 -7.43 7.41 -22.70
C SER A 1174 -8.68 7.94 -23.40
N SER A 1175 -9.83 7.39 -23.03
CA SER A 1175 -11.16 7.86 -23.42
C SER A 1175 -12.09 7.93 -22.21
N ALA A 1176 -13.25 8.55 -22.32
CA ALA A 1176 -14.24 8.59 -21.25
C ALA A 1176 -15.68 8.36 -21.74
N THR A 1177 -16.47 7.65 -20.93
CA THR A 1177 -17.92 7.69 -20.99
C THR A 1177 -18.42 8.64 -19.91
N VAL A 1178 -19.11 9.71 -20.32
CA VAL A 1178 -19.61 10.77 -19.44
C VAL A 1178 -21.12 10.70 -19.33
N VAL A 1179 -21.64 10.58 -18.11
CA VAL A 1179 -23.07 10.68 -17.80
C VAL A 1179 -23.30 12.04 -17.15
N VAL A 1180 -24.02 12.92 -17.84
CA VAL A 1180 -24.33 14.26 -17.33
C VAL A 1180 -25.53 14.14 -16.36
N PRO A 1181 -25.39 14.52 -15.08
CA PRO A 1181 -26.48 14.38 -14.12
C PRO A 1181 -27.60 15.40 -14.41
N THR A 1182 -28.65 14.96 -15.08
CA THR A 1182 -29.84 15.78 -15.34
C THR A 1182 -31.08 14.91 -15.51
N SER A 1183 -32.22 15.42 -15.05
CA SER A 1183 -33.54 14.84 -15.34
C SER A 1183 -34.04 15.16 -16.75
N ARG A 1184 -33.38 16.08 -17.47
CA ARG A 1184 -33.76 16.52 -18.83
C ARG A 1184 -32.60 16.31 -19.81
N PRO A 1185 -32.31 15.06 -20.23
CA PRO A 1185 -31.23 14.76 -21.17
C PRO A 1185 -31.21 15.59 -22.46
N SER A 1186 -32.38 15.97 -22.98
CA SER A 1186 -32.52 16.82 -24.17
C SER A 1186 -32.09 18.27 -23.95
N GLY A 1187 -31.95 18.71 -22.70
CA GLY A 1187 -31.48 20.05 -22.33
C GLY A 1187 -29.97 20.15 -22.12
N VAL A 1188 -29.21 19.08 -22.36
CA VAL A 1188 -27.75 19.10 -22.21
C VAL A 1188 -27.10 19.84 -23.37
N THR A 1189 -26.33 20.88 -23.05
CA THR A 1189 -25.34 21.47 -23.97
C THR A 1189 -24.04 20.68 -23.82
N ALA A 1190 -23.72 19.87 -24.82
CA ALA A 1190 -22.49 19.08 -24.88
C ALA A 1190 -21.43 19.77 -25.78
N PRO A 1191 -20.14 19.57 -25.52
CA PRO A 1191 -19.05 20.06 -26.37
C PRO A 1191 -19.08 19.34 -27.73
N ALA A 1192 -18.42 19.93 -28.72
CA ALA A 1192 -18.54 19.47 -30.09
C ALA A 1192 -17.96 18.06 -30.33
N GLU A 1193 -17.02 17.66 -29.48
CA GLU A 1193 -16.30 16.39 -29.52
C GLU A 1193 -17.13 15.23 -28.94
N ALA A 1194 -18.14 15.53 -28.12
CA ALA A 1194 -18.96 14.54 -27.43
C ALA A 1194 -19.87 13.78 -28.40
N VAL A 1195 -19.79 12.45 -28.38
CA VAL A 1195 -20.68 11.59 -29.16
C VAL A 1195 -21.77 11.02 -28.27
N PRO A 1196 -23.07 11.30 -28.52
CA PRO A 1196 -24.15 10.70 -27.76
C PRO A 1196 -24.15 9.18 -27.90
N SER A 1197 -24.25 8.47 -26.78
CA SER A 1197 -24.32 6.99 -26.72
C SER A 1197 -25.61 6.49 -26.06
N ALA A 1198 -26.23 7.34 -25.24
CA ALA A 1198 -27.57 7.16 -24.68
C ALA A 1198 -28.09 8.56 -24.25
N PRO A 1199 -29.38 8.72 -23.90
CA PRO A 1199 -29.87 9.97 -23.34
C PRO A 1199 -29.00 10.45 -22.16
N GLY A 1200 -28.39 11.63 -22.31
CA GLY A 1200 -27.54 12.24 -21.26
C GLY A 1200 -26.16 11.61 -21.11
N THR A 1201 -25.82 10.63 -21.96
CA THR A 1201 -24.54 9.91 -21.91
C THR A 1201 -23.75 10.13 -23.20
N TYR A 1202 -22.47 10.45 -23.03
CA TYR A 1202 -21.58 10.87 -24.12
C TYR A 1202 -20.25 10.11 -24.06
N TYR A 1203 -19.75 9.68 -25.20
CA TYR A 1203 -18.37 9.29 -25.36
C TYR A 1203 -17.50 10.54 -25.60
N LEU A 1204 -16.36 10.61 -24.92
CA LEU A 1204 -15.36 11.65 -25.08
C LEU A 1204 -13.98 11.05 -25.35
N PRO A 1205 -13.24 11.58 -26.34
CA PRO A 1205 -11.84 11.24 -26.50
C PRO A 1205 -10.98 12.06 -25.52
N ALA A 1206 -9.64 11.95 -25.63
CA ALA A 1206 -8.72 12.73 -24.79
C ALA A 1206 -8.87 14.26 -25.01
N GLY A 1207 -8.90 15.04 -23.92
CA GLY A 1207 -9.05 16.49 -23.94
C GLY A 1207 -9.70 17.07 -22.69
N SER A 1208 -9.99 18.37 -22.71
CA SER A 1208 -10.72 19.08 -21.66
C SER A 1208 -12.02 19.65 -22.18
N TYR A 1209 -13.11 19.40 -21.45
CA TYR A 1209 -14.47 19.55 -21.93
C TYR A 1209 -15.37 20.19 -20.89
N VAL A 1210 -16.44 20.86 -21.35
CA VAL A 1210 -17.47 21.45 -20.47
C VAL A 1210 -18.85 21.05 -20.98
N PHE A 1211 -19.66 20.48 -20.08
CA PHE A 1211 -21.08 20.24 -20.28
C PHE A 1211 -21.87 21.22 -19.42
N THR A 1212 -23.04 21.64 -19.91
CA THR A 1212 -24.03 22.31 -19.07
C THR A 1212 -25.39 21.70 -19.26
N ALA A 1213 -26.18 21.60 -18.18
CA ALA A 1213 -27.53 21.09 -18.23
C ALA A 1213 -28.40 21.84 -17.21
N PRO A 1214 -29.73 21.82 -17.36
CA PRO A 1214 -30.60 22.09 -16.21
C PRO A 1214 -30.30 21.07 -15.12
N ALA A 1215 -30.10 21.56 -13.90
CA ALA A 1215 -29.85 20.73 -12.73
C ALA A 1215 -31.08 19.86 -12.39
#